data_AF-A0AAW6RJH4-F1
#
_entry.id   AF-A0AAW6RJH4-F1
#
_cell.length_a   1.000
_cell.length_b   1.000
_cell.length_c   1.000
_cell.angle_alpha   90.00
_cell.angle_beta   90.00
_cell.angle_gamma   90.00
#
_symmetry.space_group_name_H-M   'P 1'
#
loop_
_entity.id
_entity.type
_entity.pdbx_description
1 polymer ?
#
loop_
_entity_poly.entity_id
_entity_poly.type
_entity_poly.pdbx_seq_one_letter_code
_entity_poly.pdbx_strand_id
1 'polypeptide(L)'
;MQSTIETPFPRLGEALRALITATGFRPFIEEKGLDKNLDDLFREPANRQGTLYELLEEIQGKFFGEVVRECGEGWNFIIPEWENFCHIIQHVVQTVDASRSQSEKVRSLFEEYFIIPFLAEFMLHAVKMQNGGDAREWAAGPFQAWLELASSLPGQKRALKDIECAVEKDPRSIKRWKQCHPMESMSYPLRKKVGDILGESARMPDVARLAGWLYMARALQSLSPQIRASIGDYLERRTSPWDPKEARIKLLKALDGMENPAFIQKMNDLRNEDSARKRAEIMRELMKPNPIWTQCEENIEAALQADQKDNVKEVMNFLGRAVDVAWWRTGPVQSELLDKALKYAVGTGDKVAARAYWDRSFMLGLNRGPKRELDEQQMRSLSLAFEHDFPHRKAKLRVPPAFECMTFDEMEDMKNKSMKAPARKTAHAQGRTRRTALMNAIPCSSLADVKKLIENGANPDEFIPESGENPLIYAMRHAEQTRDTSIMDYFLSLPLKPETVNRIASTEKDCPLMLAIDMGHAKAVERLIELGADIRLPIYQSASALLYAMHKFNEARQGGITPEIQAQYLAGYGPVGSHEAKQGVVFDCQKAYFRAMQMIRRMESFGAGRYTEIWKAVCAHYLPSPDDCRAVIHVLLEAGADVNLRYHVPYNSFEWSPTLFAAEIGDLALFREILAYGGNPDQTLLVPGPFEKRDALWVAIDHGNDAIVSFMQNRRQKDGK
;
A
#
# COMPACT_ATOMS: atom_id res chain seq x y z
N MET A 1 27.66 4.91 23.82
CA MET A 1 28.02 4.12 22.62
C MET A 1 26.99 3.01 22.47
N GLN A 2 25.86 3.28 21.83
CA GLN A 2 24.99 2.21 21.34
C GLN A 2 25.64 1.75 20.05
N SER A 3 26.25 0.56 20.06
CA SER A 3 26.67 -0.10 18.83
C SER A 3 25.43 -0.20 17.95
N THR A 4 25.40 0.50 16.81
CA THR A 4 24.47 0.19 15.74
C THR A 4 24.69 -1.28 15.41
N ILE A 5 23.79 -2.15 15.87
CA ILE A 5 23.80 -3.56 15.52
C ILE A 5 23.65 -3.58 14.00
N GLU A 6 24.72 -3.93 13.28
CA GLU A 6 24.67 -4.01 11.83
C GLU A 6 23.61 -5.04 11.44
N THR A 7 22.55 -4.58 10.80
CA THR A 7 21.54 -5.44 10.19
C THR A 7 22.15 -6.10 8.95
N PRO A 8 21.87 -7.39 8.70
CA PRO A 8 22.41 -8.10 7.54
C PRO A 8 21.90 -7.53 6.21
N PHE A 9 20.70 -6.93 6.22
CA PHE A 9 20.12 -6.24 5.07
C PHE A 9 20.11 -4.72 5.28
N PRO A 10 20.25 -3.91 4.21
CA PRO A 10 20.15 -2.46 4.29
C PRO A 10 18.72 -2.04 4.62
N ARG A 11 18.56 -1.15 5.61
CA ARG A 11 17.25 -0.59 5.97
C ARG A 11 16.80 0.46 4.95
N LEU A 12 15.49 0.70 4.83
CA LEU A 12 14.98 1.71 3.90
C LEU A 12 15.52 3.12 4.20
N GLY A 13 15.55 3.50 5.48
CA GLY A 13 16.14 4.78 5.91
C GLY A 13 17.65 4.88 5.64
N GLU A 14 18.37 3.76 5.71
CA GLU A 14 19.79 3.68 5.34
C GLU A 14 19.99 3.91 3.85
N ALA A 15 19.21 3.24 3.01
CA ALA A 15 19.24 3.44 1.56
C ALA A 15 18.87 4.87 1.15
N LEU A 16 17.79 5.44 1.72
CA LEU A 16 17.34 6.79 1.37
C LEU A 16 18.39 7.83 1.78
N ARG A 17 18.96 7.70 2.97
CA ARG A 17 20.04 8.58 3.45
C ARG A 17 21.28 8.47 2.56
N ALA A 18 21.66 7.26 2.15
CA ALA A 18 22.76 7.05 1.23
C ALA A 18 22.50 7.74 -0.12
N LEU A 19 21.30 7.56 -0.69
CA LEU A 19 20.91 8.19 -1.96
C LEU A 19 20.93 9.73 -1.91
N ILE A 20 20.31 10.33 -0.88
CA ILE A 20 20.31 11.79 -0.68
C ILE A 20 21.73 12.34 -0.54
N THR A 21 22.58 11.62 0.19
CA THR A 21 23.98 12.02 0.42
C THR A 21 24.81 11.86 -0.87
N ALA A 22 24.62 10.77 -1.61
CA ALA A 22 25.31 10.45 -2.86
C ALA A 22 24.91 11.38 -4.02
N THR A 23 23.68 11.91 -4.00
CA THR A 23 23.21 12.92 -4.97
C THR A 23 23.52 14.35 -4.52
N GLY A 24 23.92 14.58 -3.27
CA GLY A 24 24.31 15.91 -2.78
C GLY A 24 23.13 16.81 -2.43
N PHE A 25 21.97 16.22 -2.15
CA PHE A 25 20.76 16.90 -1.70
C PHE A 25 20.69 17.12 -0.18
N ARG A 26 21.72 16.74 0.58
CA ARG A 26 21.77 16.98 2.04
C ARG A 26 21.44 18.43 2.43
N PRO A 27 22.00 19.48 1.77
CA PRO A 27 21.66 20.87 2.08
C PRO A 27 20.17 21.21 1.85
N PHE A 28 19.51 20.59 0.88
CA PHE A 28 18.07 20.76 0.66
C PHE A 28 17.26 20.17 1.83
N ILE A 29 17.65 18.97 2.30
CA ILE A 29 17.02 18.33 3.46
C ILE A 29 17.21 19.17 4.74
N GLU A 30 18.41 19.76 4.90
CA GLU A 30 18.70 20.71 5.99
C GLU A 30 17.83 21.97 5.89
N GLU A 31 17.69 22.57 4.70
CA GLU A 31 16.82 23.73 4.43
C GLU A 31 15.36 23.44 4.80
N LYS A 32 14.89 22.21 4.58
CA LYS A 32 13.53 21.78 4.98
C LYS A 32 13.41 21.39 6.45
N GLY A 33 14.48 21.46 7.24
CA GLY A 33 14.48 21.11 8.66
C GLY A 33 14.36 19.60 8.92
N LEU A 34 14.68 18.76 7.93
CA LEU A 34 14.46 17.31 7.97
C LEU A 34 15.74 16.49 8.21
N ASP A 35 16.88 17.15 8.43
CA ASP A 35 18.19 16.48 8.58
C ASP A 35 18.22 15.49 9.75
N LYS A 36 17.73 15.92 10.92
CA LYS A 36 17.57 15.04 12.08
C LYS A 36 16.59 13.91 11.80
N ASN A 37 15.51 14.18 11.07
CA ASN A 37 14.50 13.18 10.71
C ASN A 37 15.12 12.08 9.82
N LEU A 38 15.98 12.47 8.87
CA LEU A 38 16.72 11.54 8.01
C LEU A 38 17.73 10.68 8.80
N ASP A 39 18.43 11.27 9.77
CA ASP A 39 19.35 10.53 10.63
C ASP A 39 18.62 9.58 11.60
N ASP A 40 17.45 9.98 12.08
CA ASP A 40 16.61 9.12 12.91
C ASP A 40 15.97 7.98 12.10
N LEU A 41 15.62 8.18 10.82
CA LEU A 41 15.26 7.09 9.90
C LEU A 41 16.39 6.08 9.73
N PHE A 42 17.63 6.57 9.62
CA PHE A 42 18.80 5.69 9.53
C PHE A 42 19.04 4.90 10.82
N ARG A 43 18.76 5.48 11.99
CA ARG A 43 18.99 4.82 13.29
C ARG A 43 17.84 3.94 13.73
N GLU A 44 16.60 4.29 13.37
CA GLU A 44 15.35 3.73 13.88
C GLU A 44 15.29 3.69 15.42
N PRO A 45 15.43 4.85 16.12
CA PRO A 45 15.51 4.87 17.57
C PRO A 45 14.18 4.43 18.22
N ALA A 46 14.27 3.51 19.18
CA ALA A 46 13.11 2.90 19.84
C ALA A 46 12.15 3.89 20.53
N ASN A 47 12.64 5.07 20.94
CA ASN A 47 11.88 6.05 21.73
C ASN A 47 11.32 7.23 20.91
N ARG A 48 11.30 7.14 19.57
CA ARG A 48 10.78 8.25 18.74
C ARG A 48 9.26 8.32 18.85
N GLN A 49 8.73 9.52 19.11
CA GLN A 49 7.29 9.76 19.22
C GLN A 49 6.56 9.80 17.85
N GLY A 50 7.28 10.10 16.77
CA GLY A 50 6.75 10.07 15.40
C GLY A 50 6.96 8.72 14.72
N THR A 51 6.10 8.37 13.77
CA THR A 51 6.16 7.08 13.08
C THR A 51 7.19 7.11 11.94
N LEU A 52 8.06 6.10 11.87
CA LEU A 52 9.21 6.06 10.95
C LEU A 52 8.77 5.96 9.48
N TYR A 53 7.69 5.25 9.16
CA TYR A 53 7.24 5.13 7.78
C TYR A 53 6.62 6.44 7.25
N GLU A 54 5.86 7.19 8.07
CA GLU A 54 5.37 8.52 7.66
C GLU A 54 6.54 9.47 7.36
N LEU A 55 7.62 9.37 8.15
CA LEU A 55 8.83 10.16 7.92
C LEU A 55 9.55 9.74 6.63
N LEU A 56 9.56 8.44 6.33
CA LEU A 56 10.08 7.93 5.07
C LEU A 56 9.29 8.50 3.90
N GLU A 57 7.95 8.44 3.96
CA GLU A 57 7.05 8.99 2.94
C GLU A 57 7.21 10.51 2.77
N GLU A 58 7.30 11.25 3.88
CA GLU A 58 7.50 12.71 3.85
C GLU A 58 8.83 13.08 3.20
N ILE A 59 9.93 12.47 3.63
CA ILE A 59 11.27 12.79 3.14
C ILE A 59 11.41 12.37 1.69
N GLN A 60 10.99 11.16 1.32
CA GLN A 60 11.10 10.70 -0.05
C GLN A 60 10.24 11.55 -0.99
N GLY A 61 9.00 11.91 -0.59
CA GLY A 61 8.12 12.75 -1.41
C GLY A 61 8.72 14.12 -1.67
N LYS A 62 9.27 14.77 -0.63
CA LYS A 62 9.98 16.05 -0.77
C LYS A 62 11.24 15.93 -1.61
N PHE A 63 12.05 14.89 -1.39
CA PHE A 63 13.28 14.65 -2.11
C PHE A 63 13.03 14.39 -3.60
N PHE A 64 12.16 13.43 -3.94
CA PHE A 64 11.90 13.08 -5.34
C PHE A 64 11.14 14.18 -6.09
N GLY A 65 10.20 14.87 -5.44
CA GLY A 65 9.55 16.05 -6.02
C GLY A 65 10.57 17.14 -6.38
N GLU A 66 11.55 17.35 -5.51
CA GLU A 66 12.64 18.30 -5.76
C GLU A 66 13.61 17.82 -6.86
N VAL A 67 13.93 16.53 -6.92
CA VAL A 67 14.73 15.97 -8.01
C VAL A 67 14.05 16.20 -9.35
N VAL A 68 12.74 15.95 -9.47
CA VAL A 68 11.98 16.21 -10.71
C VAL A 68 11.98 17.71 -11.05
N ARG A 69 11.91 18.60 -10.05
CA ARG A 69 12.01 20.05 -10.24
C ARG A 69 13.37 20.50 -10.78
N GLU A 70 14.46 19.96 -10.27
CA GLU A 70 15.83 20.28 -10.71
C GLU A 70 16.18 19.63 -12.06
N CYS A 71 15.77 18.38 -12.28
CA CYS A 71 16.17 17.58 -13.43
C CYS A 71 15.19 17.66 -14.62
N GLY A 72 13.96 18.13 -14.37
CA GLY A 72 12.87 18.17 -15.34
C GLY A 72 11.98 16.93 -15.33
N GLU A 73 10.77 17.06 -15.86
CA GLU A 73 9.71 16.03 -15.81
C GLU A 73 10.12 14.68 -16.44
N GLY A 74 11.04 14.69 -17.40
CA GLY A 74 11.57 13.46 -17.99
C GLY A 74 12.22 12.51 -16.97
N TRP A 75 12.68 13.02 -15.81
CA TRP A 75 13.28 12.23 -14.75
C TRP A 75 12.28 11.61 -13.78
N ASN A 76 10.97 11.78 -13.98
CA ASN A 76 9.96 11.24 -13.08
C ASN A 76 9.99 9.69 -12.96
N PHE A 77 10.60 8.99 -13.92
CA PHE A 77 10.77 7.53 -13.88
C PHE A 77 11.57 7.03 -12.65
N ILE A 78 12.35 7.90 -11.98
CA ILE A 78 13.13 7.51 -10.79
C ILE A 78 12.24 7.14 -9.59
N ILE A 79 11.01 7.67 -9.53
CA ILE A 79 10.08 7.41 -8.43
C ILE A 79 9.65 5.93 -8.41
N PRO A 80 9.08 5.38 -9.50
CA PRO A 80 8.76 3.96 -9.53
C PRO A 80 9.99 3.05 -9.43
N GLU A 81 11.18 3.48 -9.87
CA GLU A 81 12.43 2.73 -9.65
C GLU A 81 12.81 2.63 -8.17
N TRP A 82 12.66 3.74 -7.43
CA TRP A 82 12.86 3.74 -5.98
C TRP A 82 11.85 2.85 -5.26
N GLU A 83 10.57 2.93 -5.62
CA GLU A 83 9.52 2.09 -5.06
C GLU A 83 9.80 0.60 -5.32
N ASN A 84 10.23 0.26 -6.53
CA ASN A 84 10.65 -1.10 -6.89
C ASN A 84 11.84 -1.56 -6.04
N PHE A 85 12.85 -0.70 -5.84
CA PHE A 85 13.99 -1.01 -4.97
C PHE A 85 13.56 -1.29 -3.52
N CYS A 86 12.69 -0.45 -2.95
CA CYS A 86 12.13 -0.68 -1.62
C CYS A 86 11.39 -2.02 -1.56
N HIS A 87 10.57 -2.33 -2.57
CA HIS A 87 9.84 -3.59 -2.63
C HIS A 87 10.77 -4.81 -2.68
N ILE A 88 11.86 -4.73 -3.45
CA ILE A 88 12.88 -5.78 -3.53
C ILE A 88 13.52 -6.03 -2.16
N ILE A 89 13.96 -4.97 -1.48
CA ILE A 89 14.54 -5.07 -0.13
C ILE A 89 13.54 -5.73 0.83
N GLN A 90 12.31 -5.21 0.87
CA GLN A 90 11.25 -5.70 1.74
C GLN A 90 10.93 -7.18 1.47
N HIS A 91 10.85 -7.56 0.21
CA HIS A 91 10.60 -8.95 -0.17
C HIS A 91 11.73 -9.88 0.25
N VAL A 92 12.99 -9.47 0.04
CA VAL A 92 14.17 -10.26 0.46
C VAL A 92 14.20 -10.43 1.97
N VAL A 93 14.06 -9.35 2.74
CA VAL A 93 14.13 -9.43 4.21
C VAL A 93 12.98 -10.24 4.82
N GLN A 94 11.79 -10.25 4.19
CA GLN A 94 10.65 -11.07 4.62
C GLN A 94 10.85 -12.57 4.34
N THR A 95 11.67 -12.93 3.36
CA THR A 95 11.73 -14.30 2.84
C THR A 95 13.08 -14.99 3.05
N VAL A 96 14.12 -14.24 3.38
CA VAL A 96 15.49 -14.76 3.58
C VAL A 96 15.86 -14.66 5.06
N ASP A 97 16.16 -15.80 5.67
CA ASP A 97 16.70 -15.86 7.02
C ASP A 97 18.23 -15.69 7.00
N ALA A 98 18.69 -14.54 7.47
CA ALA A 98 20.10 -14.18 7.58
C ALA A 98 20.67 -14.42 8.99
N SER A 99 19.87 -14.91 9.94
CA SER A 99 20.22 -14.90 11.36
C SER A 99 21.34 -15.88 11.77
N ARG A 100 21.68 -16.85 10.92
CA ARG A 100 22.85 -17.74 11.10
C ARG A 100 24.16 -17.18 10.54
N SER A 101 24.08 -16.12 9.74
CA SER A 101 25.23 -15.56 9.03
C SER A 101 25.72 -14.26 9.67
N GLN A 102 27.01 -13.97 9.48
CA GLN A 102 27.58 -12.69 9.88
C GLN A 102 27.03 -11.58 8.98
N SER A 103 26.59 -10.47 9.56
CA SER A 103 25.98 -9.35 8.83
C SER A 103 26.84 -8.85 7.66
N GLU A 104 28.16 -8.74 7.84
CA GLU A 104 29.11 -8.31 6.80
C GLU A 104 29.06 -9.22 5.56
N LYS A 105 29.03 -10.55 5.77
CA LYS A 105 28.93 -11.53 4.67
C LYS A 105 27.61 -11.38 3.93
N VAL A 106 26.49 -11.21 4.65
CA VAL A 106 25.18 -11.03 4.03
C VAL A 106 25.11 -9.73 3.23
N ARG A 107 25.67 -8.64 3.77
CA ARG A 107 25.77 -7.35 3.06
C ARG A 107 26.58 -7.46 1.77
N SER A 108 27.72 -8.15 1.79
CA SER A 108 28.53 -8.38 0.58
C SER A 108 27.77 -9.17 -0.49
N LEU A 109 27.07 -10.24 -0.10
CA LEU A 109 26.26 -11.03 -1.04
C LEU A 109 25.05 -10.24 -1.56
N PHE A 110 24.44 -9.41 -0.72
CA PHE A 110 23.35 -8.52 -1.12
C PHE A 110 23.84 -7.45 -2.11
N GLU A 111 25.04 -6.90 -1.90
CA GLU A 111 25.68 -5.97 -2.82
C GLU A 111 25.89 -6.62 -4.20
N GLU A 112 26.45 -7.83 -4.23
CA GLU A 112 26.72 -8.59 -5.45
C GLU A 112 25.45 -8.97 -6.22
N TYR A 113 24.44 -9.52 -5.53
CA TYR A 113 23.27 -10.09 -6.19
C TYR A 113 22.13 -9.09 -6.43
N PHE A 114 22.10 -7.96 -5.69
CA PHE A 114 21.02 -6.99 -5.76
C PHE A 114 21.49 -5.58 -6.10
N ILE A 115 22.44 -5.01 -5.34
CA ILE A 115 22.82 -3.59 -5.54
C ILE A 115 23.49 -3.37 -6.90
N ILE A 116 24.50 -4.17 -7.23
CA ILE A 116 25.24 -4.03 -8.49
C ILE A 116 24.32 -4.22 -9.72
N PRO A 117 23.53 -5.31 -9.83
CA PRO A 117 22.61 -5.49 -10.95
C PRO A 117 21.53 -4.40 -11.01
N PHE A 118 20.95 -4.01 -9.87
CA PHE A 118 19.92 -2.98 -9.84
C PHE A 118 20.45 -1.64 -10.36
N LEU A 119 21.64 -1.21 -9.91
CA LEU A 119 22.25 0.04 -10.38
C LEU A 119 22.60 -0.03 -11.87
N ALA A 120 23.06 -1.18 -12.37
CA ALA A 120 23.33 -1.38 -13.79
C ALA A 120 22.06 -1.29 -14.66
N GLU A 121 20.98 -1.97 -14.26
CA GLU A 121 19.68 -1.91 -14.95
C GLU A 121 19.07 -0.51 -14.88
N PHE A 122 19.16 0.16 -13.73
CA PHE A 122 18.73 1.54 -13.56
C PHE A 122 19.47 2.48 -14.53
N MET A 123 20.79 2.34 -14.69
CA MET A 123 21.55 3.14 -15.65
C MET A 123 21.12 2.86 -17.10
N LEU A 124 20.92 1.60 -17.48
CA LEU A 124 20.41 1.26 -18.82
C LEU A 124 19.04 1.90 -19.07
N HIS A 125 18.16 1.86 -18.08
CA HIS A 125 16.85 2.49 -18.16
C HIS A 125 16.96 4.02 -18.26
N ALA A 126 17.81 4.65 -17.44
CA ALA A 126 18.03 6.09 -17.45
C ALA A 126 18.64 6.56 -18.79
N VAL A 127 19.60 5.82 -19.34
CA VAL A 127 20.17 6.08 -20.67
C VAL A 127 19.08 6.06 -21.74
N LYS A 128 18.19 5.06 -21.71
CA LYS A 128 17.06 4.93 -22.64
C LYS A 128 16.07 6.09 -22.50
N MET A 129 15.74 6.49 -21.27
CA MET A 129 14.75 7.54 -21.02
C MET A 129 15.29 8.96 -21.27
N GLN A 130 16.57 9.21 -21.00
CA GLN A 130 17.16 10.56 -21.00
C GLN A 130 18.26 10.77 -22.06
N ASN A 131 18.43 9.82 -22.98
CA ASN A 131 19.40 9.84 -24.07
C ASN A 131 20.84 10.14 -23.56
N GLY A 132 21.34 9.24 -22.72
CA GLY A 132 22.60 9.41 -21.99
C GLY A 132 23.87 8.88 -22.65
N GLY A 133 23.80 8.33 -23.87
CA GLY A 133 24.95 7.67 -24.51
C GLY A 133 25.16 6.23 -24.03
N ASP A 134 26.40 5.81 -23.78
CA ASP A 134 26.72 4.44 -23.35
C ASP A 134 26.78 4.33 -21.82
N ALA A 135 25.98 3.44 -21.23
CA ALA A 135 25.96 3.19 -19.78
C ALA A 135 27.32 2.80 -19.20
N ARG A 136 28.21 2.19 -20.00
CA ARG A 136 29.55 1.77 -19.56
C ARG A 136 30.48 2.95 -19.30
N GLU A 137 30.33 4.03 -20.05
CA GLU A 137 31.11 5.27 -19.86
C GLU A 137 30.77 5.90 -18.51
N TRP A 138 29.49 5.85 -18.12
CA TRP A 138 29.04 6.31 -16.81
C TRP A 138 29.60 5.47 -15.67
N ALA A 139 29.75 4.15 -15.80
CA ALA A 139 30.39 3.33 -14.77
C ALA A 139 31.91 3.63 -14.64
N ALA A 140 32.60 3.74 -15.77
CA ALA A 140 34.05 3.94 -15.83
C ALA A 140 34.48 5.33 -15.31
N GLY A 141 33.82 6.39 -15.79
CA GLY A 141 34.16 7.77 -15.48
C GLY A 141 32.94 8.70 -15.51
N PRO A 142 32.11 8.72 -14.45
CA PRO A 142 30.82 9.41 -14.51
C PRO A 142 30.91 10.92 -14.82
N PHE A 143 31.89 11.64 -14.25
CA PHE A 143 32.08 13.06 -14.56
C PHE A 143 32.58 13.29 -16.00
N GLN A 144 33.43 12.39 -16.50
CA GLN A 144 33.94 12.46 -17.86
C GLN A 144 32.82 12.20 -18.88
N ALA A 145 31.98 11.19 -18.64
CA ALA A 145 30.79 10.90 -19.44
C ALA A 145 29.83 12.11 -19.46
N TRP A 146 29.65 12.79 -18.31
CA TRP A 146 28.86 14.02 -18.25
C TRP A 146 29.43 15.15 -19.12
N LEU A 147 30.75 15.36 -19.10
CA LEU A 147 31.41 16.37 -19.94
C LEU A 147 31.25 16.07 -21.43
N GLU A 148 31.32 14.80 -21.81
CA GLU A 148 31.15 14.34 -23.19
C GLU A 148 29.71 14.53 -23.67
N LEU A 149 28.73 14.16 -22.83
CA LEU A 149 27.32 14.40 -23.09
C LEU A 149 27.04 15.89 -23.25
N ALA A 150 27.53 16.73 -22.34
CA ALA A 150 27.35 18.18 -22.43
C ALA A 150 28.04 18.77 -23.68
N SER A 151 29.21 18.24 -24.07
CA SER A 151 29.96 18.69 -25.25
C SER A 151 29.33 18.29 -26.57
N SER A 152 28.44 17.30 -26.56
CA SER A 152 27.66 16.88 -27.73
C SER A 152 26.57 17.90 -28.11
N LEU A 153 26.18 18.79 -27.18
CA LEU A 153 25.17 19.81 -27.43
C LEU A 153 25.68 20.88 -28.41
N PRO A 154 24.84 21.33 -29.37
CA PRO A 154 25.21 22.38 -30.31
C PRO A 154 25.69 23.65 -29.60
N GLY A 155 26.88 24.14 -29.96
CA GLY A 155 27.45 25.38 -29.42
C GLY A 155 28.16 25.27 -28.07
N GLN A 156 28.09 24.12 -27.37
CA GLN A 156 28.55 24.00 -25.98
C GLN A 156 30.02 23.55 -25.82
N LYS A 157 30.69 23.10 -26.89
CA LYS A 157 32.10 22.66 -26.86
C LYS A 157 33.09 23.71 -26.35
N ARG A 158 32.80 25.00 -26.54
CA ARG A 158 33.69 26.09 -26.08
C ARG A 158 33.46 26.41 -24.59
N ALA A 159 32.21 26.44 -24.15
CA ALA A 159 31.83 26.70 -22.76
C ALA A 159 32.43 25.65 -21.79
N LEU A 160 32.49 24.38 -22.22
CA LEU A 160 33.01 23.28 -21.39
C LEU A 160 34.55 23.18 -21.35
N LYS A 161 35.27 23.85 -22.27
CA LYS A 161 36.74 23.96 -22.19
C LYS A 161 37.17 24.86 -21.02
N ASP A 162 36.33 25.83 -20.68
CA ASP A 162 36.57 26.83 -19.62
C ASP A 162 35.70 26.54 -18.37
N ILE A 163 35.38 25.26 -18.12
CA ILE A 163 34.53 24.85 -16.99
C ILE A 163 35.10 25.29 -15.62
N GLU A 164 36.41 25.50 -15.54
CA GLU A 164 37.12 26.05 -14.37
C GLU A 164 36.65 27.48 -14.04
N CYS A 165 36.34 28.30 -15.04
CA CYS A 165 35.78 29.63 -14.84
C CYS A 165 34.30 29.59 -14.46
N ALA A 166 33.56 28.56 -14.88
CA ALA A 166 32.11 28.51 -14.74
C ALA A 166 31.58 27.82 -13.46
N VAL A 167 32.36 26.92 -12.84
CA VAL A 167 31.93 26.16 -11.64
C VAL A 167 32.33 26.85 -10.33
N GLU A 168 33.04 27.99 -10.39
CA GLU A 168 33.63 28.66 -9.20
C GLU A 168 34.43 27.67 -8.31
N LYS A 169 35.16 26.73 -8.92
CA LYS A 169 35.97 25.71 -8.22
C LYS A 169 37.42 25.76 -8.65
N ASP A 170 38.31 25.48 -7.69
CA ASP A 170 39.74 25.39 -7.94
C ASP A 170 40.05 24.34 -9.03
N PRO A 171 40.96 24.64 -9.99
CA PRO A 171 41.36 23.70 -11.05
C PRO A 171 41.79 22.31 -10.57
N ARG A 172 42.36 22.21 -9.35
CA ARG A 172 42.75 20.91 -8.78
C ARG A 172 41.52 20.04 -8.47
N SER A 173 40.40 20.63 -8.06
CA SER A 173 39.15 19.91 -7.79
C SER A 173 38.57 19.30 -9.07
N ILE A 174 38.54 20.07 -10.17
CA ILE A 174 38.05 19.60 -11.48
C ILE A 174 38.97 18.50 -12.02
N LYS A 175 40.28 18.65 -11.88
CA LYS A 175 41.25 17.60 -12.24
C LYS A 175 41.01 16.31 -11.45
N ARG A 176 40.72 16.40 -10.14
CA ARG A 176 40.40 15.24 -9.31
C ARG A 176 39.10 14.57 -9.74
N TRP A 177 38.06 15.31 -10.10
CA TRP A 177 36.80 14.74 -10.60
C TRP A 177 36.99 14.01 -11.93
N LYS A 178 37.80 14.56 -12.85
CA LYS A 178 38.20 13.86 -14.09
C LYS A 178 38.98 12.57 -13.82
N GLN A 179 39.62 12.46 -12.66
CA GLN A 179 40.31 11.25 -12.17
C GLN A 179 39.39 10.35 -11.31
N CYS A 180 38.07 10.55 -11.39
CA CYS A 180 37.05 9.77 -10.70
C CYS A 180 37.11 9.83 -9.16
N HIS A 181 37.66 10.91 -8.58
CA HIS A 181 37.52 11.18 -7.16
C HIS A 181 36.11 11.71 -6.81
N PRO A 182 35.59 11.46 -5.59
CA PRO A 182 34.28 11.94 -5.17
C PRO A 182 34.08 13.45 -5.34
N MET A 183 32.88 13.82 -5.80
CA MET A 183 32.48 15.22 -6.05
C MET A 183 31.77 15.85 -4.85
N GLU A 184 32.33 15.69 -3.64
CA GLU A 184 31.68 16.08 -2.38
C GLU A 184 31.25 17.56 -2.34
N SER A 185 32.09 18.43 -2.91
CA SER A 185 31.88 19.88 -2.90
C SER A 185 30.87 20.38 -3.95
N MET A 186 30.33 19.49 -4.77
CA MET A 186 29.29 19.74 -5.75
C MET A 186 27.94 19.30 -5.15
N SER A 187 27.21 20.21 -4.52
CA SER A 187 25.91 19.96 -3.87
C SER A 187 24.76 20.71 -4.55
N TYR A 188 23.53 20.36 -4.17
CA TYR A 188 22.32 21.09 -4.54
C TYR A 188 22.44 22.62 -4.31
N PRO A 189 21.83 23.47 -5.17
CA PRO A 189 21.17 23.13 -6.43
C PRO A 189 22.17 22.99 -7.60
N LEU A 190 21.97 21.98 -8.45
CA LEU A 190 22.84 21.76 -9.63
C LEU A 190 22.26 22.33 -10.92
N ARG A 191 20.93 22.49 -11.03
CA ARG A 191 20.32 23.04 -12.25
C ARG A 191 20.84 24.43 -12.58
N LYS A 192 20.92 25.29 -11.57
CA LYS A 192 21.48 26.63 -11.70
C LYS A 192 22.94 26.58 -12.16
N LYS A 193 23.76 25.76 -11.50
CA LYS A 193 25.19 25.60 -11.82
C LYS A 193 25.40 25.11 -13.26
N VAL A 194 24.58 24.17 -13.74
CA VAL A 194 24.62 23.73 -15.12
C VAL A 194 24.21 24.84 -16.08
N GLY A 195 23.19 25.64 -15.73
CA GLY A 195 22.81 26.82 -16.50
C GLY A 195 23.94 27.84 -16.61
N ASP A 196 24.62 28.12 -15.50
CA ASP A 196 25.77 29.03 -15.44
C ASP A 196 26.94 28.52 -16.31
N ILE A 197 27.16 27.20 -16.37
CA ILE A 197 28.17 26.56 -17.24
C ILE A 197 27.84 26.69 -18.73
N LEU A 198 26.58 26.49 -19.12
CA LEU A 198 26.17 26.48 -20.53
C LEU A 198 25.86 27.89 -21.07
N GLY A 199 25.72 28.86 -20.17
CA GLY A 199 25.43 30.27 -20.47
C GLY A 199 24.01 30.53 -20.97
N GLU A 200 23.70 31.81 -21.25
CA GLU A 200 22.36 32.29 -21.60
C GLU A 200 21.77 31.67 -22.88
N SER A 201 22.62 31.12 -23.76
CA SER A 201 22.20 30.48 -25.01
C SER A 201 21.63 29.06 -24.85
N ALA A 202 21.71 28.48 -23.65
CA ALA A 202 21.29 27.12 -23.39
C ALA A 202 19.76 26.99 -23.26
N ARG A 203 19.17 25.97 -23.90
CA ARG A 203 17.74 25.67 -23.76
C ARG A 203 17.47 25.12 -22.37
N MET A 204 16.44 25.64 -21.70
CA MET A 204 16.08 25.21 -20.34
C MET A 204 15.82 23.70 -20.17
N PRO A 205 15.21 22.98 -21.14
CA PRO A 205 15.10 21.52 -21.07
C PRO A 205 16.45 20.79 -21.10
N ASP A 206 17.43 21.28 -21.86
CA ASP A 206 18.77 20.70 -21.91
C ASP A 206 19.54 20.94 -20.60
N VAL A 207 19.38 22.12 -20.00
CA VAL A 207 19.94 22.45 -18.68
C VAL A 207 19.40 21.50 -17.61
N ALA A 208 18.07 21.31 -17.56
CA ALA A 208 17.44 20.42 -16.59
C ALA A 208 17.90 18.95 -16.80
N ARG A 209 17.90 18.48 -18.05
CA ARG A 209 18.36 17.14 -18.39
C ARG A 209 19.82 16.90 -17.97
N LEU A 210 20.72 17.84 -18.26
CA LEU A 210 22.12 17.74 -17.88
C LEU A 210 22.33 17.87 -16.37
N ALA A 211 21.48 18.58 -15.64
CA ALA A 211 21.49 18.60 -14.18
C ALA A 211 21.18 17.21 -13.62
N GLY A 212 20.19 16.49 -14.16
CA GLY A 212 19.89 15.12 -13.77
C GLY A 212 21.06 14.15 -14.01
N TRP A 213 21.71 14.25 -15.17
CA TRP A 213 22.92 13.46 -15.44
C TRP A 213 24.10 13.84 -14.53
N LEU A 214 24.22 15.10 -14.11
CA LEU A 214 25.26 15.51 -13.16
C LEU A 214 25.00 14.96 -11.75
N TYR A 215 23.74 14.95 -11.31
CA TYR A 215 23.35 14.29 -10.06
C TYR A 215 23.67 12.80 -10.08
N MET A 216 23.41 12.12 -11.20
CA MET A 216 23.77 10.72 -11.38
C MET A 216 25.29 10.51 -11.40
N ALA A 217 26.03 11.37 -12.11
CA ALA A 217 27.49 11.32 -12.13
C ALA A 217 28.09 11.46 -10.73
N ARG A 218 27.50 12.34 -9.91
CA ARG A 218 27.87 12.52 -8.49
C ARG A 218 27.58 11.27 -7.68
N ALA A 219 26.39 10.70 -7.81
CA ALA A 219 26.01 9.50 -7.08
C ALA A 219 26.93 8.32 -7.42
N LEU A 220 27.17 8.07 -8.71
CA LEU A 220 28.07 6.99 -9.14
C LEU A 220 29.50 7.22 -8.64
N GLN A 221 30.07 8.43 -8.76
CA GLN A 221 31.43 8.71 -8.24
C GLN A 221 31.57 8.63 -6.72
N SER A 222 30.46 8.66 -5.98
CA SER A 222 30.50 8.43 -4.53
C SER A 222 30.65 6.95 -4.16
N LEU A 223 30.39 6.04 -5.11
CA LEU A 223 30.62 4.60 -4.93
C LEU A 223 32.11 4.28 -4.94
N SER A 224 32.49 3.19 -4.27
CA SER A 224 33.87 2.71 -4.28
C SER A 224 34.32 2.35 -5.71
N PRO A 225 35.62 2.45 -6.04
CA PRO A 225 36.15 2.01 -7.33
C PRO A 225 35.80 0.56 -7.65
N GLN A 226 35.76 -0.31 -6.64
CA GLN A 226 35.42 -1.72 -6.76
C GLN A 226 33.97 -1.90 -7.22
N ILE A 227 33.00 -1.25 -6.55
CA ILE A 227 31.59 -1.33 -6.92
C ILE A 227 31.37 -0.82 -8.34
N ARG A 228 31.99 0.31 -8.70
CA ARG A 228 31.88 0.86 -10.07
C ARG A 228 32.45 -0.09 -11.12
N ALA A 229 33.59 -0.72 -10.85
CA ALA A 229 34.16 -1.73 -11.74
C ALA A 229 33.22 -2.93 -11.89
N SER A 230 32.63 -3.44 -10.80
CA SER A 230 31.67 -4.54 -10.85
C SER A 230 30.39 -4.19 -11.62
N ILE A 231 29.91 -2.95 -11.53
CA ILE A 231 28.80 -2.46 -12.37
C ILE A 231 29.20 -2.48 -13.86
N GLY A 232 30.41 -2.02 -14.19
CA GLY A 232 30.95 -2.09 -15.55
C GLY A 232 31.03 -3.52 -16.08
N ASP A 233 31.62 -4.43 -15.31
CA ASP A 233 31.73 -5.85 -15.63
C ASP A 233 30.35 -6.49 -15.84
N TYR A 234 29.36 -6.12 -15.01
CA TYR A 234 27.98 -6.58 -15.16
C TYR A 234 27.39 -6.13 -16.50
N LEU A 235 27.51 -4.83 -16.83
CA LEU A 235 27.02 -4.27 -18.10
C LEU A 235 27.64 -4.96 -19.32
N GLU A 236 28.93 -5.32 -19.26
CA GLU A 236 29.62 -6.02 -20.35
C GLU A 236 29.13 -7.46 -20.53
N ARG A 237 28.86 -8.17 -19.43
CA ARG A 237 28.48 -9.59 -19.44
C ARG A 237 26.97 -9.82 -19.57
N ARG A 238 26.18 -8.76 -19.46
CA ARG A 238 24.72 -8.83 -19.45
C ARG A 238 24.16 -9.39 -20.76
N THR A 239 23.51 -10.55 -20.69
CA THR A 239 22.81 -11.18 -21.83
C THR A 239 21.29 -11.10 -21.74
N SER A 240 20.75 -10.93 -20.53
CA SER A 240 19.30 -10.85 -20.25
C SER A 240 19.03 -9.89 -19.08
N PRO A 241 17.80 -9.38 -18.92
CA PRO A 241 17.44 -8.54 -17.79
C PRO A 241 17.61 -9.26 -16.45
N TRP A 242 18.09 -8.54 -15.44
CA TRP A 242 18.17 -9.04 -14.07
C TRP A 242 16.81 -9.43 -13.50
N ASP A 243 16.71 -10.63 -12.92
CA ASP A 243 15.54 -11.10 -12.18
C ASP A 243 15.81 -11.12 -10.65
N PRO A 244 15.15 -10.26 -9.86
CA PRO A 244 15.25 -10.26 -8.40
C PRO A 244 14.87 -11.61 -7.75
N LYS A 245 13.98 -12.40 -8.38
CA LYS A 245 13.60 -13.72 -7.85
C LYS A 245 14.74 -14.72 -7.97
N GLU A 246 15.45 -14.73 -9.10
CA GLU A 246 16.64 -15.56 -9.29
C GLU A 246 17.78 -15.13 -8.36
N ALA A 247 18.00 -13.83 -8.21
CA ALA A 247 18.98 -13.27 -7.27
C ALA A 247 18.69 -13.71 -5.83
N ARG A 248 17.43 -13.71 -5.40
CA ARG A 248 17.02 -14.22 -4.09
C ARG A 248 17.35 -15.70 -3.91
N ILE A 249 17.14 -16.53 -4.94
CA ILE A 249 17.48 -17.96 -4.89
C ILE A 249 18.99 -18.14 -4.73
N LYS A 250 19.81 -17.35 -5.45
CA LYS A 250 21.29 -17.36 -5.31
C LYS A 250 21.71 -16.97 -3.89
N LEU A 251 21.12 -15.91 -3.36
CA LEU A 251 21.38 -15.47 -1.99
C LEU A 251 21.04 -16.57 -0.96
N LEU A 252 19.86 -17.18 -1.07
CA LEU A 252 19.46 -18.29 -0.17
C LEU A 252 20.47 -19.45 -0.20
N LYS A 253 20.87 -19.89 -1.39
CA LYS A 253 21.87 -20.97 -1.55
C LYS A 253 23.22 -20.62 -0.91
N ALA A 254 23.66 -19.38 -1.06
CA ALA A 254 24.92 -18.89 -0.48
C ALA A 254 24.87 -18.79 1.06
N LEU A 255 23.70 -18.50 1.64
CA LEU A 255 23.48 -18.39 3.09
C LEU A 255 23.23 -19.75 3.77
N ASP A 256 22.50 -20.66 3.13
CA ASP A 256 22.23 -22.01 3.63
C ASP A 256 23.49 -22.90 3.69
N GLY A 257 24.60 -22.41 3.16
CA GLY A 257 25.87 -23.12 3.18
C GLY A 257 25.90 -24.34 2.26
N MET A 258 24.92 -24.49 1.34
CA MET A 258 24.97 -25.51 0.28
C MET A 258 26.20 -25.37 -0.62
N GLU A 259 26.86 -24.21 -0.59
CA GLU A 259 28.13 -23.93 -1.26
C GLU A 259 29.30 -23.73 -0.27
N ASN A 260 29.09 -23.87 1.05
CA ASN A 260 30.16 -23.68 2.05
C ASN A 260 31.01 -24.96 2.17
N PRO A 261 32.29 -24.94 1.76
CA PRO A 261 33.14 -26.13 1.80
C PRO A 261 33.28 -26.73 3.20
N ALA A 262 33.21 -25.93 4.26
CA ALA A 262 33.29 -26.42 5.64
C ALA A 262 32.00 -27.12 6.10
N PHE A 263 30.83 -26.68 5.63
CA PHE A 263 29.55 -27.36 5.90
C PHE A 263 29.45 -28.66 5.09
N ILE A 264 29.83 -28.62 3.81
CA ILE A 264 29.94 -29.80 2.95
C ILE A 264 30.94 -30.79 3.55
N GLN A 265 32.10 -30.32 4.03
CA GLN A 265 33.08 -31.15 4.71
C GLN A 265 32.50 -31.76 5.98
N LYS A 266 31.82 -31.01 6.86
CA LYS A 266 31.16 -31.58 8.05
C LYS A 266 30.05 -32.58 7.73
N MET A 267 29.29 -32.37 6.65
CA MET A 267 28.29 -33.31 6.15
C MET A 267 28.95 -34.58 5.58
N ASN A 268 30.10 -34.44 4.91
CA ASN A 268 30.91 -35.56 4.44
C ASN A 268 31.56 -36.31 5.62
N ASP A 269 32.08 -35.60 6.62
CA ASP A 269 32.62 -36.15 7.86
C ASP A 269 31.52 -36.92 8.60
N LEU A 270 30.30 -36.38 8.69
CA LEU A 270 29.14 -37.09 9.26
C LEU A 270 28.79 -38.36 8.48
N ARG A 271 28.93 -38.34 7.15
CA ARG A 271 28.65 -39.48 6.26
C ARG A 271 29.73 -40.57 6.35
N ASN A 272 30.98 -40.18 6.59
CA ASN A 272 32.15 -41.05 6.60
C ASN A 272 32.61 -41.46 8.01
N GLU A 273 31.96 -40.97 9.07
CA GLU A 273 32.32 -41.27 10.46
C GLU A 273 31.53 -42.47 10.99
N ASP A 274 32.24 -43.53 11.38
CA ASP A 274 31.64 -44.78 11.88
C ASP A 274 31.32 -44.71 13.39
N SER A 275 31.93 -43.79 14.14
CA SER A 275 31.67 -43.65 15.57
C SER A 275 30.35 -42.93 15.85
N ALA A 276 29.38 -43.65 16.44
CA ALA A 276 28.11 -43.07 16.88
C ALA A 276 28.26 -41.84 17.79
N ARG A 277 29.31 -41.81 18.63
CA ARG A 277 29.61 -40.68 19.53
C ARG A 277 30.05 -39.44 18.75
N LYS A 278 30.94 -39.58 17.77
CA LYS A 278 31.41 -38.48 16.93
C LYS A 278 30.34 -38.02 15.93
N ARG A 279 29.55 -38.95 15.38
CA ARG A 279 28.36 -38.59 14.58
C ARG A 279 27.39 -37.73 15.40
N ALA A 280 27.13 -38.10 16.65
CA ALA A 280 26.27 -37.31 17.53
C ALA A 280 26.88 -35.95 17.92
N GLU A 281 28.20 -35.81 17.92
CA GLU A 281 28.91 -34.56 18.16
C GLU A 281 28.86 -33.64 16.94
N ILE A 282 29.18 -34.16 15.75
CA ILE A 282 29.04 -33.44 14.47
C ILE A 282 27.59 -33.03 14.23
N MET A 283 26.63 -33.92 14.50
CA MET A 283 25.20 -33.61 14.40
C MET A 283 24.79 -32.55 15.42
N ARG A 284 25.31 -32.57 16.66
CA ARG A 284 25.10 -31.48 17.63
C ARG A 284 25.68 -30.16 17.16
N GLU A 285 26.83 -30.17 16.48
CA GLU A 285 27.41 -28.96 15.91
C GLU A 285 26.60 -28.42 14.72
N LEU A 286 26.11 -29.30 13.84
CA LEU A 286 25.23 -28.95 12.72
C LEU A 286 23.85 -28.48 13.19
N MET A 287 23.40 -28.97 14.35
CA MET A 287 22.15 -28.58 15.01
C MET A 287 22.35 -27.52 16.10
N LYS A 288 23.52 -26.87 16.21
CA LYS A 288 23.72 -25.78 17.19
C LYS A 288 22.59 -24.76 16.99
N PRO A 289 21.80 -24.48 18.03
CA PRO A 289 20.63 -23.64 17.87
C PRO A 289 21.08 -22.24 17.49
N ASN A 290 20.35 -21.65 16.54
CA ASN A 290 20.63 -20.30 16.08
C ASN A 290 20.43 -19.34 17.26
N PRO A 291 21.47 -18.62 17.74
CA PRO A 291 21.38 -17.84 18.97
C PRO A 291 20.30 -16.76 18.90
N ILE A 292 20.04 -16.23 17.71
CA ILE A 292 18.98 -15.24 17.47
C ILE A 292 17.60 -15.91 17.63
N TRP A 293 17.42 -17.10 17.07
CA TRP A 293 16.17 -17.86 17.24
C TRP A 293 15.98 -18.28 18.70
N THR A 294 17.02 -18.77 19.37
CA THR A 294 16.96 -19.10 20.80
C THR A 294 16.53 -17.90 21.63
N GLN A 295 17.11 -16.72 21.36
CA GLN A 295 16.72 -15.50 22.06
C GLN A 295 15.26 -15.09 21.74
N CYS A 296 14.80 -15.25 20.50
CA CYS A 296 13.40 -15.04 20.16
C CYS A 296 12.48 -16.01 20.93
N GLU A 297 12.80 -17.30 20.93
CA GLU A 297 12.04 -18.35 21.64
C GLU A 297 11.98 -18.09 23.15
N GLU A 298 13.12 -17.76 23.78
CA GLU A 298 13.19 -17.42 25.21
C GLU A 298 12.30 -16.21 25.55
N ASN A 299 12.32 -15.16 24.72
CA ASN A 299 11.45 -14.00 24.92
C ASN A 299 9.97 -14.36 24.71
N ILE A 300 9.64 -15.19 23.72
CA ILE A 300 8.25 -15.65 23.51
C ILE A 300 7.78 -16.48 24.70
N GLU A 301 8.61 -17.38 25.21
CA GLU A 301 8.28 -18.21 26.37
C GLU A 301 8.07 -17.33 27.62
N ALA A 302 8.98 -16.39 27.87
CA ALA A 302 8.84 -15.43 28.96
C ALA A 302 7.57 -14.57 28.81
N ALA A 303 7.22 -14.17 27.59
CA ALA A 303 5.96 -13.48 27.30
C ALA A 303 4.75 -14.36 27.63
N LEU A 304 4.75 -15.65 27.25
CA LEU A 304 3.66 -16.58 27.58
C LEU A 304 3.52 -16.79 29.10
N GLN A 305 4.63 -16.93 29.82
CA GLN A 305 4.63 -17.06 31.29
C GLN A 305 4.12 -15.79 31.98
N ALA A 306 4.49 -14.60 31.48
CA ALA A 306 3.96 -13.34 31.97
C ALA A 306 2.46 -13.20 31.66
N ASP A 307 2.01 -13.71 30.52
CA ASP A 307 0.61 -13.68 30.11
C ASP A 307 -0.28 -14.53 31.01
N GLN A 308 0.20 -15.72 31.42
CA GLN A 308 -0.46 -16.59 32.40
C GLN A 308 -0.63 -15.92 33.78
N LYS A 309 0.27 -14.98 34.12
CA LYS A 309 0.22 -14.19 35.36
C LYS A 309 -0.56 -12.87 35.21
N ASP A 310 -1.23 -12.69 34.08
CA ASP A 310 -1.94 -11.47 33.68
C ASP A 310 -1.08 -10.19 33.71
N ASN A 311 0.24 -10.31 33.49
CA ASN A 311 1.17 -9.19 33.53
C ASN A 311 1.42 -8.62 32.12
N VAL A 312 0.43 -7.89 31.60
CA VAL A 312 0.45 -7.27 30.25
C VAL A 312 1.73 -6.47 29.98
N LYS A 313 2.25 -5.75 30.98
CA LYS A 313 3.46 -4.91 30.81
C LYS A 313 4.69 -5.75 30.51
N GLU A 314 4.89 -6.86 31.22
CA GLU A 314 6.00 -7.77 30.95
C GLU A 314 5.82 -8.50 29.63
N VAL A 315 4.59 -8.90 29.27
CA VAL A 315 4.31 -9.49 27.95
C VAL A 315 4.76 -8.56 26.83
N MET A 316 4.38 -7.28 26.89
CA MET A 316 4.78 -6.28 25.89
C MET A 316 6.29 -6.04 25.84
N ASN A 317 6.96 -6.05 27.00
CA ASN A 317 8.42 -5.92 27.08
C ASN A 317 9.11 -7.11 26.39
N PHE A 318 8.71 -8.34 26.70
CA PHE A 318 9.29 -9.53 26.08
C PHE A 318 8.97 -9.65 24.58
N LEU A 319 7.73 -9.36 24.16
CA LEU A 319 7.38 -9.33 22.74
C LEU A 319 8.18 -8.25 21.99
N GLY A 320 8.36 -7.07 22.57
CA GLY A 320 9.20 -6.02 21.99
C GLY A 320 10.65 -6.46 21.80
N ARG A 321 11.24 -7.11 22.80
CA ARG A 321 12.59 -7.70 22.70
C ARG A 321 12.68 -8.75 21.61
N ALA A 322 11.69 -9.64 21.50
CA ALA A 322 11.65 -10.65 20.44
C ALA A 322 11.62 -9.99 19.05
N VAL A 323 10.76 -8.97 18.86
CA VAL A 323 10.69 -8.22 17.59
C VAL A 323 12.03 -7.55 17.29
N ASP A 324 12.64 -6.87 18.26
CA ASP A 324 13.91 -6.14 18.07
C ASP A 324 15.08 -7.09 17.73
N VAL A 325 15.12 -8.28 18.34
CA VAL A 325 16.11 -9.33 18.04
C VAL A 325 15.93 -9.88 16.62
N ALA A 326 14.68 -10.04 16.18
CA ALA A 326 14.32 -10.55 14.85
C ALA A 326 14.42 -9.50 13.73
N TRP A 327 14.42 -8.22 14.09
CA TRP A 327 14.26 -7.09 13.18
C TRP A 327 15.31 -7.07 12.07
N TRP A 328 14.83 -7.02 10.82
CA TRP A 328 15.63 -6.98 9.58
C TRP A 328 16.59 -8.17 9.38
N ARG A 329 16.27 -9.37 9.89
CA ARG A 329 17.18 -10.53 9.76
C ARG A 329 16.58 -11.93 9.74
N THR A 330 15.46 -12.22 10.42
CA THR A 330 14.99 -13.61 10.59
C THR A 330 13.95 -14.07 9.55
N GLY A 331 13.92 -13.46 8.36
CA GLY A 331 12.99 -13.87 7.31
C GLY A 331 11.53 -13.86 7.80
N PRO A 332 10.75 -14.94 7.61
CA PRO A 332 9.34 -15.01 8.02
C PRO A 332 9.09 -14.82 9.52
N VAL A 333 10.04 -15.21 10.39
CA VAL A 333 9.86 -15.19 11.85
C VAL A 333 9.62 -13.77 12.37
N GLN A 334 10.28 -12.76 11.79
CA GLN A 334 10.08 -11.37 12.20
C GLN A 334 8.66 -10.87 11.87
N SER A 335 8.05 -11.38 10.79
CA SER A 335 6.69 -11.04 10.39
C SER A 335 5.68 -11.60 11.39
N GLU A 336 5.87 -12.85 11.83
CA GLU A 336 5.03 -13.50 12.84
C GLU A 336 5.13 -12.82 14.21
N LEU A 337 6.35 -12.45 14.61
CA LEU A 337 6.59 -11.73 15.86
C LEU A 337 5.95 -10.34 15.86
N LEU A 338 6.10 -9.61 14.75
CA LEU A 338 5.50 -8.30 14.60
C LEU A 338 3.96 -8.38 14.57
N ASP A 339 3.40 -9.38 13.90
CA ASP A 339 1.97 -9.67 13.89
C ASP A 339 1.43 -9.88 15.31
N LYS A 340 2.08 -10.78 16.05
CA LYS A 340 1.73 -11.10 17.44
C LYS A 340 1.83 -9.87 18.36
N ALA A 341 2.93 -9.12 18.26
CA ALA A 341 3.17 -7.93 19.07
C ALA A 341 2.15 -6.81 18.77
N LEU A 342 1.84 -6.57 17.49
CA LEU A 342 0.84 -5.58 17.07
C LEU A 342 -0.55 -5.94 17.61
N LYS A 343 -1.01 -7.17 17.36
CA LYS A 343 -2.32 -7.63 17.83
C LYS A 343 -2.43 -7.54 19.35
N TYR A 344 -1.38 -7.95 20.08
CA TYR A 344 -1.38 -7.88 21.54
C TYR A 344 -1.39 -6.43 22.05
N ALA A 345 -0.62 -5.52 21.43
CA ALA A 345 -0.64 -4.10 21.77
C ALA A 345 -2.04 -3.48 21.58
N VAL A 346 -2.69 -3.78 20.46
CA VAL A 346 -4.06 -3.31 20.19
C VAL A 346 -5.06 -3.93 21.17
N GLY A 347 -5.02 -5.25 21.34
CA GLY A 347 -5.93 -5.99 22.20
C GLY A 347 -5.87 -5.54 23.67
N THR A 348 -4.68 -5.19 24.17
CA THR A 348 -4.50 -4.66 25.53
C THR A 348 -4.63 -3.13 25.62
N GLY A 349 -4.70 -2.45 24.48
CA GLY A 349 -4.90 -1.02 24.35
C GLY A 349 -3.69 -0.15 24.67
N ASP A 350 -2.49 -0.67 24.42
CA ASP A 350 -1.26 0.12 24.35
C ASP A 350 -1.17 0.83 23.00
N LYS A 351 -1.74 2.03 22.94
CA LYS A 351 -1.80 2.84 21.70
C LYS A 351 -0.41 3.24 21.19
N VAL A 352 0.58 3.38 22.07
CA VAL A 352 1.93 3.81 21.69
C VAL A 352 2.64 2.66 21.00
N ALA A 353 2.65 1.48 21.61
CA ALA A 353 3.22 0.28 21.01
C ALA A 353 2.47 -0.12 19.73
N ALA A 354 1.13 -0.04 19.73
CA ALA A 354 0.33 -0.36 18.55
C ALA A 354 0.68 0.53 17.34
N ARG A 355 0.84 1.85 17.53
CA ARG A 355 1.27 2.76 16.46
C ARG A 355 2.68 2.45 15.97
N ALA A 356 3.61 2.12 16.87
CA ALA A 356 4.97 1.77 16.51
C ALA A 356 5.03 0.46 15.70
N TYR A 357 4.30 -0.58 16.09
CA TYR A 357 4.24 -1.84 15.34
C TYR A 357 3.47 -1.72 14.04
N TRP A 358 2.39 -0.92 14.02
CA TRP A 358 1.68 -0.61 12.78
C TRP A 358 2.62 0.04 11.77
N ASP A 359 3.44 0.98 12.22
CA ASP A 359 4.44 1.62 11.38
C ASP A 359 5.53 0.65 10.87
N ARG A 360 6.06 -0.21 11.75
CA ARG A 360 7.01 -1.27 11.37
C ARG A 360 6.43 -2.23 10.31
N SER A 361 5.12 -2.44 10.28
CA SER A 361 4.48 -3.29 9.26
C SER A 361 4.65 -2.73 7.84
N PHE A 362 4.69 -1.40 7.68
CA PHE A 362 4.96 -0.75 6.40
C PHE A 362 6.45 -0.71 6.09
N MET A 363 7.30 -0.45 7.09
CA MET A 363 8.76 -0.50 6.93
C MET A 363 9.22 -1.87 6.40
N LEU A 364 8.69 -2.94 6.98
CA LEU A 364 9.01 -4.31 6.59
C LEU A 364 8.33 -4.75 5.28
N GLY A 365 7.27 -4.04 4.84
CA GLY A 365 6.50 -4.36 3.64
C GLY A 365 5.42 -5.43 3.84
N LEU A 366 4.94 -5.62 5.08
CA LEU A 366 3.76 -6.45 5.37
C LEU A 366 2.48 -5.75 4.91
N ASN A 367 2.45 -4.42 5.02
CA ASN A 367 1.43 -3.54 4.47
C ASN A 367 1.99 -2.71 3.32
N ARG A 368 1.15 -2.43 2.32
CA ARG A 368 1.51 -1.59 1.16
C ARG A 368 1.19 -0.12 1.44
N GLY A 369 2.02 0.78 0.91
CA GLY A 369 1.76 2.22 0.94
C GLY A 369 0.61 2.63 -0.01
N PRO A 370 0.08 3.86 0.13
CA PRO A 370 0.42 4.84 1.16
C PRO A 370 -0.05 4.40 2.55
N LYS A 371 0.60 4.91 3.60
CA LYS A 371 0.27 4.49 4.97
C LYS A 371 -1.16 4.81 5.34
N ARG A 372 -1.90 3.79 5.77
CA ARG A 372 -3.24 3.96 6.36
C ARG A 372 -3.10 4.35 7.83
N GLU A 373 -3.93 5.29 8.28
CA GLU A 373 -4.00 5.62 9.71
C GLU A 373 -4.45 4.39 10.53
N LEU A 374 -3.90 4.26 11.74
CA LEU A 374 -4.40 3.31 12.74
C LEU A 374 -5.65 3.91 13.40
N ASP A 375 -6.69 4.10 12.60
CA ASP A 375 -7.98 4.66 12.99
C ASP A 375 -8.75 3.67 13.90
N GLU A 376 -9.90 4.11 14.44
CA GLU A 376 -10.73 3.25 15.29
C GLU A 376 -11.16 1.96 14.58
N GLN A 377 -11.30 2.00 13.25
CA GLN A 377 -11.70 0.85 12.46
C GLN A 377 -10.60 -0.20 12.36
N GLN A 378 -9.39 0.24 12.02
CA GLN A 378 -8.23 -0.63 11.95
C GLN A 378 -7.95 -1.24 13.33
N MET A 379 -8.16 -0.47 14.40
CA MET A 379 -8.10 -0.97 15.77
C MET A 379 -9.17 -2.05 16.04
N ARG A 380 -10.40 -1.94 15.51
CA ARG A 380 -11.42 -3.01 15.62
C ARG A 380 -11.02 -4.27 14.86
N SER A 381 -10.53 -4.12 13.63
CA SER A 381 -10.03 -5.24 12.81
C SER A 381 -8.91 -6.00 13.53
N LEU A 382 -7.93 -5.27 14.05
CA LEU A 382 -6.84 -5.86 14.86
C LEU A 382 -7.34 -6.47 16.18
N SER A 383 -8.42 -5.93 16.76
CA SER A 383 -9.06 -6.50 17.96
C SER A 383 -9.79 -7.82 17.66
N LEU A 384 -10.37 -8.00 16.46
CA LEU A 384 -10.91 -9.30 16.02
C LEU A 384 -9.81 -10.34 15.95
N ALA A 385 -8.70 -9.97 15.32
CA ALA A 385 -7.56 -10.85 15.14
C ALA A 385 -6.88 -11.18 16.48
N PHE A 386 -6.86 -10.22 17.42
CA PHE A 386 -6.42 -10.47 18.78
C PHE A 386 -7.28 -11.52 19.50
N GLU A 387 -8.61 -11.42 19.45
CA GLU A 387 -9.48 -12.43 20.10
C GLU A 387 -9.40 -13.81 19.43
N HIS A 388 -9.04 -13.86 18.14
CA HIS A 388 -8.73 -15.11 17.44
C HIS A 388 -7.42 -15.75 17.97
N ASP A 389 -6.34 -14.96 18.06
CA ASP A 389 -5.01 -15.47 18.44
C ASP A 389 -4.86 -15.68 19.96
N PHE A 390 -5.66 -14.98 20.77
CA PHE A 390 -5.65 -15.03 22.24
C PHE A 390 -7.06 -15.31 22.80
N PRO A 391 -7.62 -16.51 22.58
CA PRO A 391 -9.03 -16.81 22.89
C PRO A 391 -9.38 -16.74 24.38
N HIS A 392 -8.39 -16.85 25.27
CA HIS A 392 -8.55 -16.68 26.71
C HIS A 392 -8.64 -15.21 27.15
N ARG A 393 -8.32 -14.26 26.28
CA ARG A 393 -8.38 -12.81 26.55
C ARG A 393 -9.54 -12.14 25.82
N LYS A 394 -9.85 -10.92 26.26
CA LYS A 394 -10.82 -10.03 25.62
C LYS A 394 -10.13 -8.75 25.19
N ALA A 395 -10.42 -8.27 23.99
CA ALA A 395 -9.87 -7.02 23.51
C ALA A 395 -10.42 -5.84 24.32
N LYS A 396 -9.58 -4.84 24.59
CA LYS A 396 -9.97 -3.59 25.25
C LYS A 396 -10.96 -2.81 24.41
N LEU A 397 -10.69 -2.70 23.11
CA LEU A 397 -11.67 -2.21 22.15
C LEU A 397 -12.61 -3.37 21.82
N ARG A 398 -13.82 -3.30 22.35
CA ARG A 398 -14.79 -4.39 22.25
C ARG A 398 -15.24 -4.57 20.80
N VAL A 399 -15.24 -5.81 20.33
CA VAL A 399 -15.68 -6.15 18.97
C VAL A 399 -16.92 -7.03 19.01
N PRO A 400 -17.91 -6.83 18.12
CA PRO A 400 -19.07 -7.71 18.03
C PRO A 400 -18.64 -9.17 17.83
N PRO A 401 -19.32 -10.14 18.46
CA PRO A 401 -19.02 -11.55 18.24
C PRO A 401 -19.24 -11.94 16.76
N ALA A 402 -18.66 -13.06 16.35
CA ALA A 402 -18.78 -13.54 14.98
C ALA A 402 -20.23 -13.78 14.54
N PHE A 403 -21.10 -14.19 15.49
CA PHE A 403 -22.52 -14.41 15.30
C PHE A 403 -23.26 -14.04 16.60
N GLU A 404 -24.37 -13.31 16.49
CA GLU A 404 -25.31 -13.04 17.60
C GLU A 404 -26.60 -13.84 17.35
N CYS A 405 -26.81 -14.93 18.08
CA CYS A 405 -28.11 -15.61 18.11
C CYS A 405 -29.06 -14.84 19.03
N MET A 406 -30.32 -14.72 18.63
CA MET A 406 -31.40 -14.29 19.50
C MET A 406 -32.55 -15.26 19.35
N THR A 407 -33.08 -15.75 20.46
CA THR A 407 -34.27 -16.59 20.49
C THR A 407 -35.54 -15.75 20.25
N PHE A 408 -36.63 -16.39 19.86
CA PHE A 408 -37.93 -15.71 19.69
C PHE A 408 -38.40 -15.05 20.99
N ASP A 409 -38.24 -15.70 22.13
CA ASP A 409 -38.61 -15.15 23.44
C ASP A 409 -37.76 -13.92 23.80
N GLU A 410 -36.47 -13.95 23.48
CA GLU A 410 -35.58 -12.79 23.66
C GLU A 410 -35.98 -11.63 22.73
N MET A 411 -36.44 -11.92 21.50
CA MET A 411 -36.96 -10.89 20.59
C MET A 411 -38.24 -10.24 21.13
N GLU A 412 -39.19 -11.02 21.66
CA GLU A 412 -40.41 -10.48 22.26
C GLU A 412 -40.16 -9.67 23.54
N ASP A 413 -39.30 -10.18 24.44
CA ASP A 413 -38.93 -9.47 25.67
C ASP A 413 -38.17 -8.18 25.36
N MET A 414 -37.28 -8.20 24.36
CA MET A 414 -36.61 -7.00 23.84
C MET A 414 -37.59 -5.98 23.29
N LYS A 415 -38.60 -6.42 22.53
CA LYS A 415 -39.65 -5.55 22.01
C LYS A 415 -40.39 -4.86 23.15
N ASN A 416 -40.80 -5.62 24.18
CA ASN A 416 -41.52 -5.08 25.35
C ASN A 416 -40.67 -4.10 26.17
N LYS A 417 -39.37 -4.39 26.37
CA LYS A 417 -38.44 -3.50 27.08
C LYS A 417 -38.17 -2.20 26.32
N SER A 418 -38.05 -2.29 25.00
CA SER A 418 -37.80 -1.13 24.10
C SER A 418 -38.94 -0.12 24.17
N MET A 419 -40.19 -0.60 24.23
CA MET A 419 -41.40 0.24 24.34
C MET A 419 -41.50 1.03 25.66
N LYS A 420 -40.88 0.54 26.75
CA LYS A 420 -40.93 1.20 28.08
C LYS A 420 -39.86 2.27 28.26
N ALA A 421 -38.75 2.20 27.52
CA ALA A 421 -37.61 3.10 27.69
C ALA A 421 -36.92 3.38 26.32
N PRO A 422 -37.55 4.17 25.43
CA PRO A 422 -37.12 4.34 24.04
C PRO A 422 -35.72 4.97 23.88
N ALA A 423 -35.27 5.78 24.84
CA ALA A 423 -33.94 6.39 24.83
C ALA A 423 -32.83 5.47 25.41
N ARG A 424 -33.18 4.32 25.98
CA ARG A 424 -32.21 3.46 26.68
C ARG A 424 -31.30 2.76 25.68
N LYS A 425 -29.98 2.88 25.90
CA LYS A 425 -28.97 2.03 25.24
C LYS A 425 -28.87 0.71 26.00
N THR A 426 -29.07 -0.40 25.30
CA THR A 426 -28.91 -1.75 25.86
C THR A 426 -27.62 -2.37 25.36
N ALA A 427 -26.93 -3.05 26.28
CA ALA A 427 -25.69 -3.77 26.00
C ALA A 427 -26.04 -5.19 25.54
N HIS A 428 -25.44 -5.62 24.44
CA HIS A 428 -25.60 -6.92 23.81
C HIS A 428 -24.27 -7.66 23.76
N ALA A 429 -24.31 -8.99 23.63
CA ALA A 429 -23.12 -9.84 23.52
C ALA A 429 -22.06 -9.54 24.60
N GLN A 430 -22.46 -9.59 25.88
CA GLN A 430 -21.60 -9.23 27.04
C GLN A 430 -21.12 -7.76 27.03
N GLY A 431 -21.90 -6.89 26.37
CA GLY A 431 -21.62 -5.48 26.16
C GLY A 431 -20.59 -5.20 25.06
N ARG A 432 -20.40 -6.14 24.13
CA ARG A 432 -19.59 -5.94 22.91
C ARG A 432 -20.25 -5.00 21.92
N THR A 433 -21.57 -5.02 21.89
CA THR A 433 -22.39 -4.14 21.07
C THR A 433 -23.32 -3.37 21.99
N ARG A 434 -23.67 -2.15 21.60
CA ARG A 434 -24.73 -1.38 22.22
C ARG A 434 -25.74 -1.01 21.14
N ARG A 435 -27.02 -0.98 21.49
CA ARG A 435 -28.10 -0.61 20.58
C ARG A 435 -29.09 0.28 21.32
N THR A 436 -29.71 1.20 20.60
CA THR A 436 -30.89 1.90 21.12
C THR A 436 -32.11 0.98 21.03
N ALA A 437 -33.18 1.30 21.76
CA ALA A 437 -34.47 0.62 21.61
C ALA A 437 -34.94 0.62 20.14
N LEU A 438 -34.74 1.72 19.43
CA LEU A 438 -35.11 1.88 18.02
C LEU A 438 -34.30 0.93 17.11
N MET A 439 -32.98 0.81 17.31
CA MET A 439 -32.14 -0.13 16.56
C MET A 439 -32.55 -1.59 16.78
N ASN A 440 -32.93 -1.98 18.00
CA ASN A 440 -33.39 -3.33 18.29
C ASN A 440 -34.75 -3.63 17.65
N ALA A 441 -35.60 -2.62 17.51
CA ALA A 441 -36.94 -2.79 16.95
C ALA A 441 -36.92 -3.05 15.45
N ILE A 442 -35.99 -2.44 14.70
CA ILE A 442 -35.92 -2.55 13.23
C ILE A 442 -35.88 -4.00 12.72
N PRO A 443 -34.97 -4.88 13.18
CA PRO A 443 -34.91 -6.25 12.68
C PRO A 443 -36.00 -7.18 13.24
N CYS A 444 -36.73 -6.76 14.27
CA CYS A 444 -37.62 -7.63 15.05
C CYS A 444 -39.09 -7.18 15.08
N SER A 445 -39.44 -6.03 14.49
CA SER A 445 -40.74 -5.37 14.68
C SER A 445 -41.32 -4.83 13.38
N SER A 446 -42.63 -4.60 13.37
CA SER A 446 -43.32 -4.01 12.22
C SER A 446 -43.02 -2.52 12.07
N LEU A 447 -43.22 -1.95 10.87
CA LEU A 447 -43.18 -0.50 10.65
C LEU A 447 -44.04 0.28 11.67
N ALA A 448 -45.19 -0.27 12.07
CA ALA A 448 -46.07 0.37 13.06
C ALA A 448 -45.40 0.49 14.43
N ASP A 449 -44.64 -0.51 14.86
CA ASP A 449 -43.91 -0.49 16.13
C ASP A 449 -42.76 0.54 16.07
N VAL A 450 -42.04 0.63 14.94
CA VAL A 450 -40.98 1.63 14.72
C VAL A 450 -41.54 3.05 14.78
N LYS A 451 -42.68 3.31 14.11
CA LYS A 451 -43.38 4.60 14.17
C LYS A 451 -43.75 4.96 15.60
N LYS A 452 -44.37 4.02 16.33
CA LYS A 452 -44.78 4.21 17.72
C LYS A 452 -43.61 4.48 18.66
N LEU A 453 -42.43 3.90 18.43
CA LEU A 453 -41.23 4.18 19.23
C LEU A 453 -40.74 5.62 19.03
N ILE A 454 -40.74 6.10 17.79
CA ILE A 454 -40.36 7.49 17.47
C ILE A 454 -41.39 8.48 18.04
N GLU A 455 -42.69 8.18 17.94
CA GLU A 455 -43.77 8.96 18.57
C GLU A 455 -43.60 9.03 20.10
N ASN A 456 -43.09 7.97 20.73
CA ASN A 456 -42.75 7.92 22.16
C ASN A 456 -41.39 8.55 22.51
N GLY A 457 -40.76 9.29 21.59
CA GLY A 457 -39.54 10.06 21.84
C GLY A 457 -38.22 9.32 21.57
N ALA A 458 -38.24 8.19 20.85
CA ALA A 458 -37.00 7.60 20.34
C ALA A 458 -36.37 8.53 19.28
N ASN A 459 -35.11 8.91 19.48
CA ASN A 459 -34.39 9.79 18.56
C ASN A 459 -33.85 9.02 17.33
N PRO A 460 -34.28 9.33 16.09
CA PRO A 460 -33.81 8.66 14.88
C PRO A 460 -32.36 9.03 14.50
N ASP A 461 -31.82 10.15 15.01
CA ASP A 461 -30.43 10.59 14.80
C ASP A 461 -29.44 10.05 15.86
N GLU A 462 -29.92 9.26 16.81
CA GLU A 462 -29.05 8.70 17.85
C GLU A 462 -28.05 7.71 17.24
N PHE A 463 -26.82 7.67 17.76
CA PHE A 463 -25.82 6.70 17.30
C PHE A 463 -25.03 6.10 18.46
N ILE A 464 -24.32 5.02 18.14
CA ILE A 464 -23.41 4.34 19.05
C ILE A 464 -21.99 4.84 18.75
N PRO A 465 -21.37 5.64 19.64
CA PRO A 465 -20.06 6.22 19.36
C PRO A 465 -19.00 5.18 19.00
N GLU A 466 -19.01 4.03 19.67
CA GLU A 466 -17.98 3.01 19.51
C GLU A 466 -18.09 2.19 18.22
N SER A 467 -19.20 2.27 17.48
CA SER A 467 -19.41 1.52 16.24
C SER A 467 -19.83 2.41 15.06
N GLY A 468 -20.26 3.64 15.30
CA GLY A 468 -20.87 4.53 14.30
C GLY A 468 -22.30 4.13 13.93
N GLU A 469 -22.81 3.02 14.47
CA GLU A 469 -24.14 2.48 14.13
C GLU A 469 -25.26 3.45 14.53
N ASN A 470 -26.20 3.67 13.61
CA ASN A 470 -27.38 4.51 13.79
C ASN A 470 -28.66 3.76 13.29
N PRO A 471 -29.87 4.20 13.66
CA PRO A 471 -31.12 3.57 13.22
C PRO A 471 -31.28 3.51 11.70
N LEU A 472 -30.83 4.53 10.96
CA LEU A 472 -30.93 4.56 9.50
C LEU A 472 -30.12 3.42 8.87
N ILE A 473 -28.88 3.21 9.29
CA ILE A 473 -28.02 2.12 8.79
C ILE A 473 -28.65 0.75 9.09
N TYR A 474 -29.25 0.58 10.27
CA TYR A 474 -30.01 -0.63 10.60
C TYR A 474 -31.21 -0.83 9.66
N ALA A 475 -31.97 0.22 9.38
CA ALA A 475 -33.12 0.17 8.46
C ALA A 475 -32.70 -0.17 7.03
N MET A 476 -31.57 0.37 6.57
CA MET A 476 -31.05 0.11 5.24
C MET A 476 -30.49 -1.30 5.10
N ARG A 477 -29.74 -1.82 6.08
CA ARG A 477 -29.31 -3.24 6.08
C ARG A 477 -30.49 -4.20 6.14
N HIS A 478 -31.53 -3.86 6.90
CA HIS A 478 -32.77 -4.65 6.91
C HIS A 478 -33.42 -4.66 5.53
N ALA A 479 -33.52 -3.51 4.86
CA ALA A 479 -34.07 -3.42 3.51
C ALA A 479 -33.24 -4.22 2.49
N GLU A 480 -31.91 -4.17 2.57
CA GLU A 480 -31.01 -4.95 1.71
C GLU A 480 -31.22 -6.46 1.91
N GLN A 481 -31.27 -6.92 3.16
CA GLN A 481 -31.37 -8.34 3.52
C GLN A 481 -32.75 -8.94 3.25
N THR A 482 -33.82 -8.18 3.47
CA THR A 482 -35.21 -8.68 3.41
C THR A 482 -35.96 -8.24 2.15
N ARG A 483 -35.43 -7.28 1.40
CA ARG A 483 -36.09 -6.55 0.31
C ARG A 483 -37.31 -5.72 0.74
N ASP A 484 -37.58 -5.60 2.04
CA ASP A 484 -38.62 -4.70 2.58
C ASP A 484 -38.06 -3.30 2.85
N THR A 485 -38.37 -2.35 1.97
CA THR A 485 -37.94 -0.95 2.08
C THR A 485 -38.78 -0.13 3.04
N SER A 486 -39.90 -0.65 3.56
CA SER A 486 -40.92 0.14 4.27
C SER A 486 -40.38 0.92 5.47
N ILE A 487 -39.48 0.30 6.24
CA ILE A 487 -38.83 0.94 7.40
C ILE A 487 -37.81 1.97 6.93
N MET A 488 -36.99 1.63 5.93
CA MET A 488 -36.02 2.55 5.34
C MET A 488 -36.70 3.81 4.77
N ASP A 489 -37.75 3.63 3.97
CA ASP A 489 -38.51 4.73 3.35
C ASP A 489 -39.10 5.65 4.42
N TYR A 490 -39.60 5.08 5.52
CA TYR A 490 -40.07 5.88 6.65
C TYR A 490 -38.93 6.69 7.28
N PHE A 491 -37.76 6.10 7.57
CA PHE A 491 -36.62 6.85 8.10
C PHE A 491 -36.17 7.96 7.14
N LEU A 492 -36.09 7.69 5.84
CA LEU A 492 -35.71 8.68 4.83
C LEU A 492 -36.76 9.81 4.67
N SER A 493 -38.02 9.56 5.04
CA SER A 493 -39.05 10.62 5.09
C SER A 493 -38.88 11.59 6.28
N LEU A 494 -38.10 11.22 7.30
CA LEU A 494 -37.85 12.08 8.47
C LEU A 494 -36.83 13.18 8.16
N PRO A 495 -36.83 14.29 8.92
CA PRO A 495 -35.84 15.35 8.80
C PRO A 495 -34.53 14.97 9.52
N LEU A 496 -33.83 13.95 9.01
CA LEU A 496 -32.57 13.49 9.56
C LEU A 496 -31.45 14.52 9.40
N LYS A 497 -30.48 14.50 10.31
CA LYS A 497 -29.34 15.42 10.27
C LYS A 497 -28.31 15.00 9.21
N PRO A 498 -27.57 15.96 8.60
CA PRO A 498 -26.45 15.66 7.71
C PRO A 498 -25.40 14.72 8.33
N GLU A 499 -25.11 14.86 9.63
CA GLU A 499 -24.14 14.00 10.33
C GLU A 499 -24.63 12.56 10.55
N THR A 500 -25.93 12.32 10.42
CA THR A 500 -26.56 11.00 10.50
C THR A 500 -26.45 10.29 9.16
N VAL A 501 -26.78 10.99 8.06
CA VAL A 501 -26.74 10.42 6.69
C VAL A 501 -25.31 10.23 6.17
N ASN A 502 -24.33 10.96 6.72
CA ASN A 502 -22.90 10.81 6.39
C ASN A 502 -22.13 9.90 7.37
N ARG A 503 -22.81 9.26 8.34
CA ARG A 503 -22.12 8.46 9.35
C ARG A 503 -21.57 7.17 8.75
N ILE A 504 -20.32 6.87 9.07
CA ILE A 504 -19.67 5.58 8.76
C ILE A 504 -19.83 4.65 9.97
N ALA A 505 -20.24 3.40 9.73
CA ALA A 505 -20.50 2.39 10.76
C ALA A 505 -19.86 1.03 10.44
N SER A 506 -19.94 0.09 11.40
CA SER A 506 -19.42 -1.28 11.32
C SER A 506 -17.90 -1.35 11.11
N THR A 507 -17.33 -2.55 11.05
CA THR A 507 -15.95 -2.88 10.61
C THR A 507 -15.77 -2.83 9.09
N GLU A 508 -16.85 -2.81 8.32
CA GLU A 508 -16.83 -2.75 6.84
C GLU A 508 -16.86 -1.33 6.27
N LYS A 509 -16.94 -0.30 7.15
CA LYS A 509 -17.07 1.12 6.78
C LYS A 509 -18.36 1.43 6.00
N ASP A 510 -19.47 0.82 6.39
CA ASP A 510 -20.78 1.07 5.79
C ASP A 510 -21.21 2.52 6.02
N CYS A 511 -21.69 3.18 4.97
CA CYS A 511 -22.40 4.46 5.10
C CYS A 511 -23.74 4.38 4.37
N PRO A 512 -24.74 5.21 4.73
CA PRO A 512 -26.05 5.20 4.09
C PRO A 512 -25.99 5.29 2.57
N LEU A 513 -25.15 6.17 2.02
CA LEU A 513 -25.01 6.32 0.58
C LEU A 513 -24.47 5.06 -0.10
N MET A 514 -23.52 4.35 0.52
CA MET A 514 -23.01 3.07 0.03
C MET A 514 -24.12 2.02 -0.06
N LEU A 515 -24.88 1.84 1.03
CA LEU A 515 -25.96 0.86 1.09
C LEU A 515 -27.07 1.15 0.07
N ALA A 516 -27.42 2.43 -0.15
CA ALA A 516 -28.38 2.80 -1.19
C ALA A 516 -27.89 2.44 -2.61
N ILE A 517 -26.58 2.62 -2.88
CA ILE A 517 -25.97 2.24 -4.15
C ILE A 517 -25.90 0.71 -4.29
N ASP A 518 -25.54 -0.02 -3.24
CA ASP A 518 -25.52 -1.50 -3.23
C ASP A 518 -26.89 -2.09 -3.55
N MET A 519 -27.97 -1.46 -3.07
CA MET A 519 -29.35 -1.85 -3.39
C MET A 519 -29.81 -1.41 -4.79
N GLY A 520 -29.08 -0.54 -5.49
CA GLY A 520 -29.54 0.11 -6.73
C GLY A 520 -30.71 1.08 -6.52
N HIS A 521 -30.92 1.58 -5.29
CA HIS A 521 -32.14 2.29 -4.94
C HIS A 521 -32.02 3.80 -5.19
N ALA A 522 -32.18 4.23 -6.46
CA ALA A 522 -32.00 5.62 -6.90
C ALA A 522 -32.77 6.66 -6.07
N LYS A 523 -34.03 6.38 -5.69
CA LYS A 523 -34.84 7.29 -4.83
C LYS A 523 -34.25 7.46 -3.42
N ALA A 524 -33.57 6.45 -2.90
CA ALA A 524 -32.93 6.54 -1.60
C ALA A 524 -31.65 7.37 -1.70
N VAL A 525 -30.89 7.19 -2.79
CA VAL A 525 -29.73 8.04 -3.11
C VAL A 525 -30.14 9.51 -3.23
N GLU A 526 -31.18 9.80 -4.03
CA GLU A 526 -31.74 11.15 -4.19
C GLU A 526 -32.12 11.74 -2.84
N ARG A 527 -32.88 10.99 -2.03
CA ARG A 527 -33.33 11.48 -0.73
C ARG A 527 -32.18 11.69 0.27
N LEU A 528 -31.16 10.84 0.25
CA LEU A 528 -29.97 11.02 1.08
C LEU A 528 -29.21 12.31 0.69
N ILE A 529 -29.11 12.61 -0.60
CA ILE A 529 -28.49 13.85 -1.12
C ILE A 529 -29.28 15.06 -0.64
N GLU A 530 -30.61 15.04 -0.72
CA GLU A 530 -31.47 16.11 -0.19
C GLU A 530 -31.28 16.35 1.32
N LEU A 531 -31.00 15.28 2.08
CA LEU A 531 -30.70 15.33 3.51
C LEU A 531 -29.25 15.77 3.81
N GLY A 532 -28.44 16.05 2.79
CA GLY A 532 -27.07 16.55 2.92
C GLY A 532 -26.00 15.47 2.89
N ALA A 533 -26.24 14.30 2.28
CA ALA A 533 -25.20 13.31 2.03
C ALA A 533 -24.10 13.87 1.10
N ASP A 534 -22.84 13.73 1.50
CA ASP A 534 -21.68 14.19 0.75
C ASP A 534 -21.22 13.13 -0.25
N ILE A 535 -21.60 13.35 -1.52
CA ILE A 535 -21.27 12.48 -2.65
C ILE A 535 -19.79 12.53 -3.06
N ARG A 536 -19.01 13.49 -2.52
CA ARG A 536 -17.58 13.68 -2.82
C ARG A 536 -16.68 12.88 -1.89
N LEU A 537 -17.19 12.37 -0.77
CA LEU A 537 -16.40 11.54 0.13
C LEU A 537 -16.08 10.19 -0.52
N PRO A 538 -14.87 9.65 -0.30
CA PRO A 538 -14.55 8.29 -0.70
C PRO A 538 -15.52 7.29 -0.07
N ILE A 539 -16.10 6.41 -0.89
CA ILE A 539 -16.98 5.34 -0.45
C ILE A 539 -16.24 4.02 -0.60
N TYR A 540 -16.09 3.29 0.50
CA TYR A 540 -15.34 2.04 0.55
C TYR A 540 -13.91 2.23 0.00
N GLN A 541 -13.64 1.70 -1.20
CA GLN A 541 -12.37 1.84 -1.93
C GLN A 541 -12.42 2.81 -3.10
N SER A 542 -13.61 3.29 -3.46
CA SER A 542 -13.81 4.20 -4.58
C SER A 542 -13.58 5.64 -4.14
N ALA A 543 -12.90 6.42 -4.97
CA ALA A 543 -12.59 7.81 -4.65
C ALA A 543 -13.85 8.72 -4.57
N SER A 544 -14.99 8.26 -5.07
CA SER A 544 -16.28 8.95 -4.97
C SER A 544 -17.47 7.98 -5.07
N ALA A 545 -18.66 8.47 -4.72
CA ALA A 545 -19.91 7.73 -4.88
C ALA A 545 -20.20 7.36 -6.35
N LEU A 546 -19.89 8.26 -7.29
CA LEU A 546 -20.05 8.01 -8.72
C LEU A 546 -19.19 6.83 -9.18
N LEU A 547 -17.92 6.78 -8.79
CA LEU A 547 -17.04 5.67 -9.14
C LEU A 547 -17.55 4.35 -8.57
N TYR A 548 -18.01 4.35 -7.33
CA TYR A 548 -18.60 3.17 -6.71
C TYR A 548 -19.82 2.66 -7.49
N ALA A 549 -20.75 3.56 -7.85
CA ALA A 549 -21.92 3.22 -8.66
C ALA A 549 -21.56 2.72 -10.06
N MET A 550 -20.52 3.27 -10.69
CA MET A 550 -20.02 2.79 -11.99
C MET A 550 -19.40 1.39 -11.90
N HIS A 551 -18.67 1.07 -10.83
CA HIS A 551 -18.20 -0.30 -10.58
C HIS A 551 -19.37 -1.27 -10.43
N LYS A 552 -20.38 -0.92 -9.63
CA LYS A 552 -21.61 -1.73 -9.46
C LYS A 552 -22.38 -1.91 -10.76
N PHE A 553 -22.48 -0.87 -11.59
CA PHE A 553 -23.07 -0.95 -12.92
C PHE A 553 -22.31 -1.95 -13.81
N ASN A 554 -20.97 -1.89 -13.82
CA ASN A 554 -20.17 -2.80 -14.63
C ASN A 554 -20.29 -4.25 -14.14
N GLU A 555 -20.23 -4.48 -12.82
CA GLU A 555 -20.45 -5.80 -12.21
C GLU A 555 -21.83 -6.36 -12.56
N ALA A 556 -22.90 -5.56 -12.43
CA ALA A 556 -24.26 -5.96 -12.76
C ALA A 556 -24.40 -6.33 -14.24
N ARG A 557 -23.82 -5.53 -15.14
CA ARG A 557 -23.84 -5.75 -16.59
C ARG A 557 -23.13 -7.04 -16.99
N GLN A 558 -22.06 -7.39 -16.27
CA GLN A 558 -21.26 -8.59 -16.53
C GLN A 558 -21.82 -9.84 -15.82
N GLY A 559 -22.91 -9.70 -15.05
CA GLY A 559 -23.53 -10.80 -14.31
C GLY A 559 -22.74 -11.23 -13.06
N GLY A 560 -21.90 -10.34 -12.53
CA GLY A 560 -21.11 -10.54 -11.31
C GLY A 560 -19.62 -10.25 -11.48
N ILE A 561 -18.84 -10.81 -10.56
CA ILE A 561 -17.38 -10.62 -10.53
C ILE A 561 -16.75 -11.31 -11.74
N THR A 562 -16.01 -10.55 -12.55
CA THR A 562 -15.28 -11.10 -13.70
C THR A 562 -14.07 -11.95 -13.26
N PRO A 563 -13.53 -12.81 -14.14
CA PRO A 563 -12.28 -13.52 -13.87
C PRO A 563 -11.12 -12.57 -13.48
N GLU A 564 -11.08 -11.38 -14.06
CA GLU A 564 -10.05 -10.37 -13.78
C GLU A 564 -10.20 -9.82 -12.36
N ILE A 565 -11.41 -9.39 -11.97
CA ILE A 565 -11.68 -8.90 -10.61
C ILE A 565 -11.46 -10.02 -9.59
N GLN A 566 -11.86 -11.25 -9.92
CA GLN A 566 -11.61 -12.43 -9.07
C GLN A 566 -10.11 -12.68 -8.91
N ALA A 567 -9.33 -12.63 -10.00
CA ALA A 567 -7.88 -12.78 -9.95
C ALA A 567 -7.23 -11.67 -9.11
N GLN A 568 -7.72 -10.43 -9.20
CA GLN A 568 -7.27 -9.33 -8.36
C GLN A 568 -7.60 -9.58 -6.87
N TYR A 569 -8.82 -10.00 -6.55
CA TYR A 569 -9.20 -10.36 -5.19
C TYR A 569 -8.29 -11.47 -4.63
N LEU A 570 -8.06 -12.53 -5.41
CA LEU A 570 -7.17 -13.65 -5.05
C LEU A 570 -5.69 -13.23 -4.97
N ALA A 571 -5.27 -12.23 -5.72
CA ALA A 571 -3.94 -11.61 -5.59
C ALA A 571 -3.80 -10.71 -4.35
N GLY A 572 -4.84 -10.60 -3.53
CA GLY A 572 -4.83 -9.80 -2.31
C GLY A 572 -5.02 -8.30 -2.54
N TYR A 573 -5.64 -7.88 -3.64
CA TYR A 573 -6.07 -6.48 -3.79
C TYR A 573 -7.35 -6.22 -2.97
N GLY A 574 -7.45 -5.05 -2.35
CA GLY A 574 -8.58 -4.69 -1.46
C GLY A 574 -8.23 -4.70 0.03
N PRO A 575 -8.99 -3.97 0.89
CA PRO A 575 -8.74 -3.93 2.33
C PRO A 575 -8.99 -5.30 2.97
N VAL A 576 -8.45 -5.46 4.18
CA VAL A 576 -8.79 -6.60 5.05
C VAL A 576 -10.20 -6.41 5.55
N GLY A 577 -11.11 -7.31 5.16
CA GLY A 577 -12.49 -7.32 5.67
C GLY A 577 -12.59 -7.91 7.08
N SER A 578 -13.73 -7.73 7.75
CA SER A 578 -13.95 -8.28 9.10
C SER A 578 -13.90 -9.81 9.14
N HIS A 579 -14.26 -10.48 8.05
CA HIS A 579 -14.15 -11.93 7.93
C HIS A 579 -12.69 -12.40 7.96
N GLU A 580 -11.80 -11.70 7.24
CA GLU A 580 -10.36 -11.98 7.22
C GLU A 580 -9.76 -11.71 8.61
N ALA A 581 -10.11 -10.58 9.21
CA ALA A 581 -9.66 -10.19 10.55
C ALA A 581 -10.09 -11.21 11.63
N LYS A 582 -11.31 -11.75 11.56
CA LYS A 582 -11.79 -12.84 12.44
C LYS A 582 -10.99 -14.14 12.32
N GLN A 583 -10.23 -14.30 11.24
CA GLN A 583 -9.35 -15.44 10.98
C GLN A 583 -7.87 -15.08 11.23
N GLY A 584 -7.60 -13.98 11.93
CA GLY A 584 -6.25 -13.55 12.26
C GLY A 584 -5.52 -12.79 11.15
N VAL A 585 -6.14 -12.54 9.98
CA VAL A 585 -5.50 -11.87 8.85
C VAL A 585 -5.61 -10.36 9.00
N VAL A 586 -4.49 -9.65 9.06
CA VAL A 586 -4.46 -8.20 9.29
C VAL A 586 -3.47 -7.44 8.41
N PHE A 587 -2.53 -8.15 7.76
CA PHE A 587 -1.53 -7.58 6.86
C PHE A 587 -1.83 -7.85 5.39
N ASP A 588 -1.44 -6.93 4.51
CA ASP A 588 -1.68 -7.07 3.08
C ASP A 588 -0.98 -8.30 2.47
N CYS A 589 0.21 -8.65 2.95
CA CYS A 589 0.98 -9.80 2.48
C CYS A 589 0.30 -11.16 2.76
N GLN A 590 -0.60 -11.23 3.75
CA GLN A 590 -1.30 -12.45 4.13
C GLN A 590 -2.53 -12.74 3.25
N LYS A 591 -3.13 -11.69 2.65
CA LYS A 591 -4.46 -11.75 2.00
C LYS A 591 -4.49 -12.71 0.82
N ALA A 592 -3.50 -12.63 -0.07
CA ALA A 592 -3.50 -13.44 -1.29
C ALA A 592 -3.53 -14.95 -0.97
N TYR A 593 -2.64 -15.37 -0.05
CA TYR A 593 -2.59 -16.75 0.42
C TYR A 593 -3.90 -17.16 1.10
N PHE A 594 -4.40 -16.34 2.03
CA PHE A 594 -5.64 -16.62 2.74
C PHE A 594 -6.83 -16.79 1.79
N ARG A 595 -7.02 -15.85 0.85
CA ARG A 595 -8.13 -15.86 -0.11
C ARG A 595 -8.06 -17.04 -1.07
N ALA A 596 -6.86 -17.36 -1.57
CA ALA A 596 -6.64 -18.55 -2.39
C ALA A 596 -6.99 -19.84 -1.62
N MET A 597 -6.53 -19.97 -0.37
CA MET A 597 -6.84 -21.13 0.47
C MET A 597 -8.32 -21.24 0.79
N GLN A 598 -9.01 -20.12 1.04
CA GLN A 598 -10.45 -20.12 1.25
C GLN A 598 -11.22 -20.54 0.01
N MET A 599 -10.78 -20.11 -1.18
CA MET A 599 -11.37 -20.52 -2.45
C MET A 599 -11.22 -22.03 -2.66
N ILE A 600 -10.00 -22.57 -2.48
CA ILE A 600 -9.72 -24.00 -2.60
C ILE A 600 -10.61 -24.81 -1.65
N ARG A 601 -10.67 -24.43 -0.36
CA ARG A 601 -11.52 -25.11 0.64
C ARG A 601 -13.00 -25.11 0.28
N ARG A 602 -13.52 -24.00 -0.26
CA ARG A 602 -14.93 -23.92 -0.72
C ARG A 602 -15.16 -24.83 -1.93
N MET A 603 -14.26 -24.82 -2.91
CA MET A 603 -14.33 -25.68 -4.08
C MET A 603 -14.27 -27.17 -3.70
N GLU A 604 -13.42 -27.54 -2.75
CA GLU A 604 -13.34 -28.91 -2.20
C GLU A 604 -14.63 -29.30 -1.45
N SER A 605 -15.20 -28.39 -0.66
CA SER A 605 -16.38 -28.67 0.17
C SER A 605 -17.67 -28.83 -0.65
N PHE A 606 -17.86 -28.01 -1.68
CA PHE A 606 -19.09 -28.00 -2.48
C PHE A 606 -18.95 -28.75 -3.82
N GLY A 607 -17.73 -28.95 -4.31
CA GLY A 607 -17.43 -29.28 -5.69
C GLY A 607 -17.42 -28.03 -6.58
N ALA A 608 -16.45 -27.92 -7.50
CA ALA A 608 -16.23 -26.72 -8.31
C ALA A 608 -17.46 -26.30 -9.14
N GLY A 609 -18.20 -27.26 -9.69
CA GLY A 609 -19.44 -27.01 -10.44
C GLY A 609 -20.53 -26.38 -9.57
N ARG A 610 -20.85 -27.01 -8.44
CA ARG A 610 -21.87 -26.52 -7.49
C ARG A 610 -21.47 -25.19 -6.86
N TYR A 611 -20.18 -24.98 -6.57
CA TYR A 611 -19.71 -23.68 -6.07
C TYR A 611 -20.00 -22.57 -7.08
N THR A 612 -19.78 -22.82 -8.36
CA THR A 612 -20.08 -21.86 -9.44
C THR A 612 -21.57 -21.54 -9.51
N GLU A 613 -22.45 -22.55 -9.36
CA GLU A 613 -23.91 -22.37 -9.32
C GLU A 613 -24.36 -21.55 -8.11
N ILE A 614 -23.86 -21.88 -6.92
CA ILE A 614 -24.14 -21.13 -5.69
C ILE A 614 -23.68 -19.68 -5.85
N TRP A 615 -22.47 -19.47 -6.37
CA TRP A 615 -21.93 -18.13 -6.58
C TRP A 615 -22.78 -17.31 -7.54
N LYS A 616 -23.20 -17.88 -8.67
CA LYS A 616 -24.13 -17.23 -9.61
C LYS A 616 -25.46 -16.88 -8.96
N ALA A 617 -26.03 -17.78 -8.15
CA ALA A 617 -27.28 -17.53 -7.43
C ALA A 617 -27.12 -16.42 -6.38
N VAL A 618 -25.99 -16.38 -5.66
CA VAL A 618 -25.65 -15.30 -4.72
C VAL A 618 -25.52 -13.97 -5.46
N CYS A 619 -24.77 -13.92 -6.57
CA CYS A 619 -24.65 -12.71 -7.39
C CYS A 619 -26.02 -12.24 -7.89
N ALA A 620 -26.84 -13.14 -8.44
CA ALA A 620 -28.19 -12.80 -8.90
C ALA A 620 -29.12 -12.32 -7.77
N HIS A 621 -28.90 -12.78 -6.54
CA HIS A 621 -29.69 -12.38 -5.38
C HIS A 621 -29.28 -11.01 -4.81
N TYR A 622 -27.99 -10.68 -4.81
CA TYR A 622 -27.48 -9.46 -4.16
C TYR A 622 -27.14 -8.32 -5.12
N LEU A 623 -26.88 -8.59 -6.40
CA LEU A 623 -26.57 -7.51 -7.34
C LEU A 623 -27.86 -6.79 -7.78
N PRO A 624 -27.86 -5.45 -7.81
CA PRO A 624 -28.92 -4.66 -8.42
C PRO A 624 -28.94 -4.87 -9.94
N SER A 625 -30.07 -4.54 -10.58
CA SER A 625 -30.13 -4.61 -12.04
C SER A 625 -29.25 -3.51 -12.68
N PRO A 626 -28.73 -3.71 -13.90
CA PRO A 626 -27.98 -2.67 -14.61
C PRO A 626 -28.77 -1.36 -14.77
N ASP A 627 -30.09 -1.45 -14.92
CA ASP A 627 -30.97 -0.27 -15.04
C ASP A 627 -31.10 0.49 -13.72
N ASP A 628 -31.22 -0.22 -12.60
CA ASP A 628 -31.21 0.37 -11.26
C ASP A 628 -29.88 1.09 -10.98
N CYS A 629 -28.76 0.44 -11.30
CA CYS A 629 -27.43 1.06 -11.22
C CYS A 629 -27.32 2.33 -12.09
N ARG A 630 -27.87 2.29 -13.31
CA ARG A 630 -27.88 3.47 -14.21
C ARG A 630 -28.72 4.60 -13.63
N ALA A 631 -29.88 4.30 -13.04
CA ALA A 631 -30.71 5.30 -12.37
C ALA A 631 -29.96 5.95 -11.18
N VAL A 632 -29.21 5.16 -10.41
CA VAL A 632 -28.33 5.69 -9.35
C VAL A 632 -27.24 6.60 -9.92
N ILE A 633 -26.56 6.20 -11.00
CA ILE A 633 -25.55 7.03 -11.66
C ILE A 633 -26.17 8.36 -12.11
N HIS A 634 -27.35 8.32 -12.74
CA HIS A 634 -28.07 9.51 -13.20
C HIS A 634 -28.30 10.52 -12.07
N VAL A 635 -28.83 10.06 -10.93
CA VAL A 635 -29.06 10.90 -9.74
C VAL A 635 -27.76 11.52 -9.23
N LEU A 636 -26.66 10.76 -9.21
CA LEU A 636 -25.35 11.29 -8.78
C LEU A 636 -24.81 12.35 -9.74
N LEU A 637 -25.04 12.19 -11.06
CA LEU A 637 -24.64 13.18 -12.06
C LEU A 637 -25.47 14.47 -11.94
N GLU A 638 -26.79 14.37 -11.76
CA GLU A 638 -27.66 15.52 -11.50
C GLU A 638 -27.26 16.28 -10.23
N ALA A 639 -26.80 15.55 -9.20
CA ALA A 639 -26.27 16.13 -7.97
C ALA A 639 -24.87 16.76 -8.11
N GLY A 640 -24.27 16.73 -9.30
CA GLY A 640 -22.98 17.37 -9.58
C GLY A 640 -21.76 16.56 -9.13
N ALA A 641 -21.83 15.22 -9.20
CA ALA A 641 -20.66 14.37 -9.03
C ALA A 641 -19.54 14.72 -10.03
N ASP A 642 -18.30 14.75 -9.56
CA ASP A 642 -17.14 15.09 -10.40
C ASP A 642 -16.80 13.94 -11.35
N VAL A 643 -17.16 14.09 -12.62
CA VAL A 643 -16.92 13.15 -13.72
C VAL A 643 -15.46 13.08 -14.19
N ASN A 644 -14.59 13.97 -13.68
CA ASN A 644 -13.17 14.07 -14.02
C ASN A 644 -12.25 13.92 -12.80
N LEU A 645 -12.80 13.49 -11.66
CA LEU A 645 -12.05 13.24 -10.42
C LEU A 645 -10.86 12.31 -10.68
N ARG A 646 -9.65 12.76 -10.34
CA ARG A 646 -8.44 11.95 -10.48
C ARG A 646 -8.34 10.95 -9.34
N TYR A 647 -8.11 9.68 -9.70
CA TYR A 647 -7.88 8.61 -8.73
C TYR A 647 -6.84 7.61 -9.24
N HIS A 648 -6.24 6.89 -8.29
CA HIS A 648 -5.23 5.88 -8.57
C HIS A 648 -5.79 4.48 -8.38
N VAL A 649 -5.43 3.56 -9.27
CA VAL A 649 -5.84 2.15 -9.17
C VAL A 649 -4.67 1.35 -8.56
N PRO A 650 -4.87 0.56 -7.49
CA PRO A 650 -3.78 -0.01 -6.69
C PRO A 650 -2.78 -0.95 -7.39
N TYR A 651 -3.00 -1.31 -8.65
CA TYR A 651 -2.19 -2.28 -9.41
C TYR A 651 -1.56 -1.71 -10.67
N ASN A 652 -1.70 -0.42 -10.96
CA ASN A 652 -0.99 0.24 -12.06
C ASN A 652 -0.59 1.67 -11.69
N SER A 653 0.32 2.27 -12.45
CA SER A 653 0.77 3.65 -12.24
C SER A 653 -0.13 4.70 -12.88
N PHE A 654 -1.32 4.31 -13.38
CA PHE A 654 -2.19 5.22 -14.11
C PHE A 654 -3.06 6.06 -13.16
N GLU A 655 -3.32 7.29 -13.57
CA GLU A 655 -4.30 8.16 -12.95
C GLU A 655 -5.58 8.18 -13.79
N TRP A 656 -6.61 7.55 -13.24
CA TRP A 656 -7.90 7.38 -13.87
C TRP A 656 -8.85 8.54 -13.57
N SER A 657 -9.94 8.61 -14.31
CA SER A 657 -11.10 9.45 -14.01
C SER A 657 -12.39 8.72 -14.39
N PRO A 658 -13.56 9.09 -13.84
CA PRO A 658 -14.83 8.49 -14.22
C PRO A 658 -15.07 8.52 -15.74
N THR A 659 -14.67 9.60 -16.42
CA THR A 659 -14.76 9.68 -17.89
C THR A 659 -13.90 8.62 -18.61
N LEU A 660 -12.66 8.39 -18.15
CA LEU A 660 -11.80 7.34 -18.71
C LEU A 660 -12.32 5.95 -18.38
N PHE A 661 -12.83 5.75 -17.16
CA PHE A 661 -13.42 4.50 -16.74
C PHE A 661 -14.70 4.16 -17.54
N ALA A 662 -15.53 5.15 -17.88
CA ALA A 662 -16.68 4.93 -18.77
C ALA A 662 -16.26 4.43 -20.17
N ALA A 663 -15.09 4.85 -20.66
CA ALA A 663 -14.52 4.33 -21.91
C ALA A 663 -14.04 2.88 -21.79
N GLU A 664 -13.56 2.45 -20.61
CA GLU A 664 -13.22 1.06 -20.30
C GLU A 664 -14.48 0.18 -20.17
N ILE A 665 -15.53 0.66 -19.48
CA ILE A 665 -16.80 -0.06 -19.31
C ILE A 665 -17.42 -0.43 -20.67
N GLY A 666 -17.28 0.45 -21.66
CA GLY A 666 -17.72 0.18 -23.03
C GLY A 666 -19.21 0.44 -23.29
N ASP A 667 -19.95 0.92 -22.28
CA ASP A 667 -21.36 1.29 -22.44
C ASP A 667 -21.49 2.69 -23.06
N LEU A 668 -21.84 2.73 -24.36
CA LEU A 668 -21.91 3.98 -25.12
C LEU A 668 -22.96 4.96 -24.55
N ALA A 669 -24.06 4.47 -23.98
CA ALA A 669 -25.10 5.33 -23.41
C ALA A 669 -24.58 6.06 -22.16
N LEU A 670 -23.95 5.32 -21.25
CA LEU A 670 -23.29 5.87 -20.05
C LEU A 670 -22.17 6.82 -20.45
N PHE A 671 -21.33 6.44 -21.42
CA PHE A 671 -20.26 7.31 -21.89
C PHE A 671 -20.79 8.64 -22.43
N ARG A 672 -21.87 8.63 -23.21
CA ARG A 672 -22.52 9.87 -23.70
C ARG A 672 -23.09 10.71 -22.57
N GLU A 673 -23.70 10.06 -21.58
CA GLU A 673 -24.26 10.71 -20.40
C GLU A 673 -23.16 11.42 -19.60
N ILE A 674 -22.06 10.73 -19.27
CA ILE A 674 -20.90 11.31 -18.58
C ILE A 674 -20.36 12.54 -19.34
N LEU A 675 -20.30 12.48 -20.68
CA LEU A 675 -19.87 13.61 -21.50
C LEU A 675 -20.86 14.78 -21.48
N ALA A 676 -22.17 14.52 -21.38
CA ALA A 676 -23.19 15.56 -21.25
C ALA A 676 -23.05 16.34 -19.94
N TYR A 677 -22.56 15.70 -18.88
CA TYR A 677 -22.25 16.30 -17.59
C TYR A 677 -20.81 16.85 -17.48
N GLY A 678 -20.12 17.08 -18.60
CA GLY A 678 -18.81 17.75 -18.63
C GLY A 678 -17.59 16.81 -18.55
N GLY A 679 -17.77 15.52 -18.82
CA GLY A 679 -16.66 14.57 -18.92
C GLY A 679 -15.62 15.00 -19.96
N ASN A 680 -14.34 14.91 -19.62
CA ASN A 680 -13.22 15.27 -20.48
C ASN A 680 -12.57 14.00 -21.09
N PRO A 681 -12.91 13.64 -22.34
CA PRO A 681 -12.36 12.44 -22.96
C PRO A 681 -10.92 12.64 -23.47
N ASP A 682 -10.42 13.87 -23.47
CA ASP A 682 -9.04 14.20 -23.85
C ASP A 682 -8.06 14.11 -22.68
N GLN A 683 -8.55 13.92 -21.45
CA GLN A 683 -7.74 13.71 -20.25
C GLN A 683 -6.93 12.42 -20.39
N THR A 684 -5.67 12.41 -19.95
CA THR A 684 -4.77 11.26 -20.13
C THR A 684 -4.50 10.50 -18.83
N LEU A 685 -4.31 9.18 -18.96
CA LEU A 685 -3.92 8.27 -17.86
C LEU A 685 -2.55 8.57 -17.27
N LEU A 686 -1.67 9.16 -18.08
CA LEU A 686 -0.30 9.57 -17.73
C LEU A 686 -0.02 10.96 -18.32
N VAL A 687 1.05 11.60 -17.86
CA VAL A 687 1.59 12.79 -18.54
C VAL A 687 1.89 12.41 -20.00
N PRO A 688 1.37 13.15 -21.01
CA PRO A 688 1.53 12.79 -22.41
C PRO A 688 3.01 12.75 -22.80
N GLY A 689 3.46 11.62 -23.35
CA GLY A 689 4.75 11.55 -24.03
C GLY A 689 4.68 12.27 -25.38
N PRO A 690 5.82 12.59 -26.03
CA PRO A 690 5.84 13.27 -27.32
C PRO A 690 5.13 12.51 -28.46
N PHE A 691 4.85 11.20 -28.28
CA PHE A 691 4.25 10.34 -29.30
C PHE A 691 3.07 9.49 -28.80
N GLU A 692 2.69 9.57 -27.52
CA GLU A 692 1.65 8.70 -26.96
C GLU A 692 0.69 9.48 -26.07
N LYS A 693 -0.59 9.50 -26.47
CA LYS A 693 -1.69 10.08 -25.71
C LYS A 693 -2.63 8.96 -25.27
N ARG A 694 -2.58 8.60 -23.99
CA ARG A 694 -3.43 7.57 -23.38
C ARG A 694 -4.72 8.19 -22.85
N ASP A 695 -5.57 8.67 -23.76
CA ASP A 695 -6.87 9.29 -23.45
C ASP A 695 -8.04 8.30 -23.63
N ALA A 696 -9.29 8.78 -23.57
CA ALA A 696 -10.47 7.90 -23.65
C ALA A 696 -10.54 7.09 -24.96
N LEU A 697 -10.01 7.62 -26.08
CA LEU A 697 -9.96 6.87 -27.34
C LEU A 697 -8.98 5.71 -27.23
N TRP A 698 -7.80 5.95 -26.64
CA TRP A 698 -6.83 4.89 -26.40
C TRP A 698 -7.40 3.80 -25.49
N VAL A 699 -8.06 4.19 -24.38
CA VAL A 699 -8.69 3.24 -23.45
C VAL A 699 -9.75 2.39 -24.16
N ALA A 700 -10.61 3.01 -24.97
CA ALA A 700 -11.63 2.29 -25.73
C ALA A 700 -11.02 1.32 -26.75
N ILE A 701 -9.91 1.67 -27.40
CA ILE A 701 -9.19 0.76 -28.31
C ILE A 701 -8.57 -0.41 -27.53
N ASP A 702 -7.89 -0.12 -26.43
CA ASP A 702 -7.21 -1.12 -25.58
C ASP A 702 -8.19 -2.18 -25.04
N HIS A 703 -9.45 -1.76 -24.76
CA HIS A 703 -10.51 -2.64 -24.25
C HIS A 703 -11.48 -3.14 -25.34
N GLY A 704 -11.23 -2.85 -26.63
CA GLY A 704 -12.05 -3.35 -27.74
C GLY A 704 -13.47 -2.76 -27.83
N ASN A 705 -13.69 -1.54 -27.35
CA ASN A 705 -14.99 -0.88 -27.29
C ASN A 705 -15.31 -0.08 -28.57
N ASP A 706 -15.51 -0.79 -29.68
CA ASP A 706 -15.67 -0.24 -31.05
C ASP A 706 -16.74 0.86 -31.18
N ALA A 707 -17.83 0.76 -30.42
CA ALA A 707 -18.91 1.74 -30.43
C ALA A 707 -18.46 3.10 -29.91
N ILE A 708 -17.63 3.13 -28.87
CA ILE A 708 -17.03 4.34 -28.31
C ILE A 708 -15.93 4.85 -29.24
N VAL A 709 -15.11 3.96 -29.80
CA VAL A 709 -14.07 4.31 -30.80
C VAL A 709 -14.69 5.07 -31.98
N SER A 710 -15.74 4.51 -32.59
CA SER A 710 -16.45 5.11 -33.71
C SER A 710 -17.07 6.46 -33.35
N PHE A 711 -17.66 6.56 -32.15
CA PHE A 711 -18.21 7.82 -31.65
C PHE A 711 -17.14 8.91 -31.46
N MET A 712 -16.00 8.56 -30.87
CA MET A 712 -14.90 9.48 -30.61
C MET A 712 -14.21 9.94 -31.90
N GLN A 713 -14.00 9.05 -32.87
CA GLN A 713 -13.45 9.40 -34.19
C GLN A 713 -14.35 10.40 -34.92
N ASN A 714 -15.67 10.14 -34.93
CA ASN A 714 -16.64 11.06 -35.53
C ASN A 714 -16.69 12.42 -34.81
N ARG A 715 -16.52 12.45 -33.49
CA ARG A 715 -16.45 13.69 -32.71
C ARG A 715 -15.20 14.51 -33.07
N ARG A 716 -14.02 13.88 -33.14
CA ARG A 716 -12.76 14.56 -33.53
C ARG A 716 -12.83 15.16 -34.93
N GLN A 717 -13.41 14.43 -35.89
CA GLN A 717 -13.64 14.93 -37.24
C GLN A 717 -14.54 16.19 -37.27
N LYS A 718 -15.55 16.27 -36.39
CA LYS A 718 -16.43 17.45 -36.27
C LYS A 718 -15.75 18.63 -35.58
N ASP A 719 -14.89 18.36 -34.61
CA ASP A 719 -14.17 19.38 -33.84
C ASP A 719 -12.92 19.91 -34.58
N GLY A 720 -12.61 19.40 -35.78
CA GLY A 720 -11.46 19.82 -36.59
C GLY A 720 -10.10 19.47 -35.98
N LYS A 721 -10.07 18.49 -35.08
CA LYS A 721 -8.87 18.02 -34.36
C LYS A 721 -8.30 16.73 -34.93
#